data_AF-A0A1D9PUL5-F1
#
_entry.id   AF-A0A1D9PUL5-F1
#
_cell.length_a   1.000
_cell.length_b   1.000
_cell.length_c   1.000
_cell.angle_alpha   90.00
_cell.angle_beta   90.00
_cell.angle_gamma   90.00
#
_symmetry.space_group_name_H-M   'P 1'
#
loop_
_entity.id
_entity.type
_entity.pdbx_description
1 polymer ?
#
loop_
_entity_poly.entity_id
_entity_poly.type
_entity_poly.pdbx_seq_one_letter_code
_entity_poly.pdbx_strand_id
1 'polypeptide(L)'
;MGDQNGRVNGRQHYTDNNHPDDPIEDSTLTQLLPMNEISDDDSPPTPRFLQDQSSYRYLKWVPLPIRRIGKQAIRWAEGPEPLRINVIKPWFPWFQEAPLRLLDRYIPKRRRRISLLVAYYFCWILTFALVLRQSTFATEIEEWGVPGNIGCGNTYWVAGNRCGLNGNDCRPFNGSGYAFRCPANCASVKVLNPRAVGAQEIIYRPFVIGGPTDNDTTAVYRSDSFICGSAIHAGVIDNIKGGCGVVNLVGERHSYQSSNKHGIKSIGFDSTFPSSFAFQEGITCKAKDSRWSLLFVSVTFTVLLSIFTTSPGVFFFSIFTGLFAHTGLGSDPPNHDTMAGLVSNILGKFLPAAFCAFVIYKYMGVERALRGLTAQIEKTILWLGAAWVGTLSNYTFEWIPIQRLNAHDINQQPGAKLALALIIMVLIIIIVQQATFFRMEGRLIRFLGLYGVFIAAILISLLIPGLSLRIHHYILALLLLPGTSMQTRPALLYQGLLVGLFINGIARWGFDPVLQTPAALQGDANHNSALPHISYPEIVMGSNFSSISFSWLPPTEPFDGISVLVNDVERFRGYVDEGFASDKHFVWYKDSSLLQPEYFRFGYMQGSRSWDYTKAGIWHADGTWTEMKKGPSKVKSRSLDGEVFTR
;
A
#
# COMPACT_ATOMS: atom_id res chain seq x y z
N MET A 1 63.00 6.64 40.67
CA MET A 1 62.20 7.85 40.36
C MET A 1 60.86 7.37 39.79
N GLY A 2 59.92 6.82 40.54
CA GLY A 2 59.65 6.96 41.99
C GLY A 2 58.59 8.04 42.21
N ASP A 3 57.43 7.81 42.85
CA ASP A 3 56.86 6.57 43.44
C ASP A 3 55.31 6.67 43.40
N GLN A 4 54.59 5.63 42.96
CA GLN A 4 53.86 4.61 43.75
C GLN A 4 52.62 5.04 44.57
N ASN A 5 51.50 4.35 44.32
CA ASN A 5 50.47 3.82 45.27
C ASN A 5 49.75 4.79 46.24
N GLY A 6 48.52 4.54 46.73
CA GLY A 6 47.52 3.51 46.44
C GLY A 6 46.62 3.18 47.65
N ARG A 7 45.31 2.97 47.42
CA ARG A 7 44.35 2.17 48.22
C ARG A 7 43.87 2.59 49.66
N VAL A 8 42.53 2.68 49.77
CA VAL A 8 41.63 1.90 50.68
C VAL A 8 41.31 2.37 52.13
N ASN A 9 39.99 2.41 52.42
CA ASN A 9 39.21 2.30 53.68
C ASN A 9 39.55 3.11 54.95
N GLY A 10 38.50 3.48 55.70
CA GLY A 10 38.52 3.30 57.17
C GLY A 10 37.80 4.31 58.07
N ARG A 11 36.52 4.02 58.37
CA ARG A 11 35.75 4.35 59.60
C ARG A 11 36.45 5.00 60.83
N GLN A 12 35.75 6.02 61.36
CA GLN A 12 35.27 6.20 62.75
C GLN A 12 36.13 6.77 63.92
N HIS A 13 35.43 7.62 64.68
CA HIS A 13 35.42 7.87 66.14
C HIS A 13 36.45 8.79 66.84
N TYR A 14 35.93 9.96 67.27
CA TYR A 14 35.80 10.44 68.66
C TYR A 14 37.03 10.54 69.59
N THR A 15 37.32 11.78 70.03
CA THR A 15 37.23 12.30 71.43
C THR A 15 37.45 13.83 71.37
N ASP A 16 36.51 14.66 71.81
CA ASP A 16 36.23 15.12 73.18
C ASP A 16 37.38 15.87 73.88
N ASN A 17 37.12 17.15 74.22
CA ASN A 17 37.76 17.91 75.30
C ASN A 17 36.94 19.19 75.58
N ASN A 18 36.26 19.23 76.74
CA ASN A 18 35.51 20.39 77.24
C ASN A 18 36.39 21.30 78.11
N HIS A 19 36.12 22.61 78.07
CA HIS A 19 36.49 23.61 79.08
C HIS A 19 35.26 24.56 79.28
N PRO A 20 35.12 25.28 80.40
CA PRO A 20 33.91 25.10 81.20
C PRO A 20 33.30 26.44 81.66
N ASP A 21 32.96 27.33 80.72
CA ASP A 21 32.44 28.68 81.01
C ASP A 21 31.29 29.08 80.04
N ASP A 22 30.34 28.17 79.80
CA ASP A 22 29.04 28.52 79.20
C ASP A 22 27.90 27.80 79.96
N PRO A 23 27.09 28.53 80.76
CA PRO A 23 25.97 27.95 81.48
C PRO A 23 24.66 28.00 80.67
N ILE A 24 24.01 26.83 80.55
CA ILE A 24 22.57 26.57 80.85
C ILE A 24 21.55 27.51 80.13
N GLU A 25 20.64 27.02 79.27
CA GLU A 25 19.61 26.05 79.69
C GLU A 25 19.04 25.16 78.55
N ASP A 26 19.04 23.87 78.85
CA ASP A 26 18.31 22.71 78.31
C ASP A 26 17.97 22.51 76.81
N SER A 27 18.70 21.54 76.26
CA SER A 27 18.19 20.56 75.31
C SER A 27 17.26 19.54 75.96
N THR A 28 16.15 19.15 75.31
CA THR A 28 15.72 17.74 75.34
C THR A 28 15.16 17.28 73.99
N LEU A 29 15.57 16.07 73.63
CA LEU A 29 15.28 15.37 72.39
C LEU A 29 14.23 14.29 72.69
N THR A 30 13.03 14.39 72.11
CA THR A 30 11.97 13.38 72.36
C THR A 30 11.19 12.99 71.10
N GLN A 31 11.81 12.07 70.35
CA GLN A 31 11.19 10.82 69.90
C GLN A 31 9.67 10.63 70.21
N LEU A 32 8.78 10.82 69.24
CA LEU A 32 7.36 10.43 69.33
C LEU A 32 6.77 9.88 68.02
N LEU A 33 6.55 8.57 67.98
CA LEU A 33 5.21 8.00 67.80
C LEU A 33 4.71 7.68 69.23
N PRO A 34 3.39 7.66 69.56
CA PRO A 34 2.26 7.39 68.67
C PRO A 34 0.95 8.22 68.94
N MET A 35 -0.13 7.83 68.25
CA MET A 35 -1.56 7.87 68.66
C MET A 35 -2.34 9.19 68.80
N ASN A 36 -3.43 9.25 68.01
CA ASN A 36 -4.80 9.67 68.37
C ASN A 36 -5.04 11.02 69.06
N GLU A 37 -5.31 12.03 68.24
CA GLU A 37 -6.63 12.71 68.27
C GLU A 37 -7.42 12.08 67.10
N ILE A 38 -8.63 11.52 67.20
CA ILE A 38 -9.76 11.81 68.11
C ILE A 38 -10.01 13.31 68.21
N SER A 39 -10.21 13.92 67.05
CA SER A 39 -11.22 14.96 66.96
C SER A 39 -12.59 14.28 67.04
N ASP A 40 -13.23 14.35 68.20
CA ASP A 40 -14.67 14.11 68.33
C ASP A 40 -15.42 15.27 67.66
N ASP A 41 -15.35 15.32 66.33
CA ASP A 41 -16.22 16.16 65.52
C ASP A 41 -17.51 15.38 65.27
N ASP A 42 -18.45 15.50 66.22
CA ASP A 42 -19.79 14.90 66.18
C ASP A 42 -20.70 15.53 65.09
N SER A 43 -20.10 16.29 64.17
CA SER A 43 -20.69 16.72 62.92
C SER A 43 -21.10 15.51 62.07
N PRO A 44 -22.36 15.40 61.62
CA PRO A 44 -22.76 14.34 60.71
C PRO A 44 -21.89 14.42 59.43
N PRO A 45 -21.40 13.29 58.89
CA PRO A 45 -20.45 13.29 57.79
C PRO A 45 -21.02 14.08 56.63
N THR A 46 -20.34 15.21 56.30
CA THR A 46 -20.83 16.18 55.32
C THR A 46 -21.30 15.44 54.08
N PRO A 47 -22.61 15.49 53.74
CA PRO A 47 -23.19 14.54 52.81
C PRO A 47 -22.49 14.66 51.48
N ARG A 48 -22.19 13.52 50.83
CA ARG A 48 -21.23 13.41 49.70
C ARG A 48 -21.36 14.49 48.62
N PHE A 49 -22.55 15.06 48.41
CA PHE A 49 -22.78 16.15 47.47
C PHE A 49 -22.12 17.49 47.86
N LEU A 50 -21.94 17.78 49.15
CA LEU A 50 -21.19 18.95 49.65
C LEU A 50 -19.68 18.74 49.58
N GLN A 51 -19.18 17.53 49.88
CA GLN A 51 -17.76 17.19 49.68
C GLN A 51 -17.37 17.21 48.19
N ASP A 52 -18.25 16.77 47.30
CA ASP A 52 -18.08 16.91 45.84
C ASP A 52 -18.26 18.38 45.33
N GLN A 53 -18.56 19.37 46.18
CA GLN A 53 -18.54 20.79 45.80
C GLN A 53 -17.20 21.50 46.10
N SER A 54 -16.48 21.10 47.15
CA SER A 54 -15.30 21.85 47.63
C SER A 54 -14.04 21.67 46.78
N SER A 55 -13.82 20.50 46.16
CA SER A 55 -12.59 20.22 45.39
C SER A 55 -12.61 20.64 43.91
N TYR A 56 -13.75 21.05 43.35
CA TYR A 56 -13.92 21.28 41.91
C TYR A 56 -14.12 22.76 41.53
N ARG A 57 -13.14 23.61 41.83
CA ARG A 57 -13.21 25.07 41.62
C ARG A 57 -13.34 25.56 40.16
N TYR A 58 -13.17 24.71 39.13
CA TYR A 58 -12.91 25.20 37.75
C TYR A 58 -13.87 24.77 36.63
N LEU A 59 -14.89 23.93 36.86
CA LEU A 59 -15.75 23.37 35.79
C LEU A 59 -17.26 23.53 36.05
N LYS A 60 -17.69 24.74 36.44
CA LYS A 60 -19.10 25.01 36.81
C LYS A 60 -20.13 24.80 35.69
N TRP A 61 -19.75 24.85 34.41
CA TRP A 61 -20.66 24.80 33.25
C TRP A 61 -21.16 23.39 32.88
N VAL A 62 -20.44 22.31 33.24
CA VAL A 62 -20.82 20.93 32.84
C VAL A 62 -21.95 20.38 33.72
N PRO A 63 -23.03 19.78 33.20
CA PRO A 63 -24.09 19.16 34.00
C PRO A 63 -23.59 18.09 35.00
N LEU A 64 -24.17 18.06 36.20
CA LEU A 64 -23.78 17.12 37.28
C LEU A 64 -23.81 15.63 36.90
N PRO A 65 -24.78 15.11 36.11
CA PRO A 65 -24.77 13.71 35.68
C PRO A 65 -23.52 13.38 34.85
N ILE A 66 -23.14 14.28 33.93
CA ILE A 66 -21.97 14.12 33.06
C ILE A 66 -20.69 14.15 33.89
N ARG A 67 -20.59 15.00 34.93
CA ARG A 67 -19.43 15.00 35.85
C ARG A 67 -19.30 13.68 36.63
N ARG A 68 -20.42 13.11 37.11
CA ARG A 68 -20.40 11.82 37.82
C ARG A 68 -19.97 10.67 36.91
N ILE A 69 -20.53 10.60 35.71
CA ILE A 69 -20.15 9.60 34.69
C ILE A 69 -18.67 9.77 34.31
N GLY A 70 -18.20 11.00 34.09
CA GLY A 70 -16.78 11.30 33.82
C GLY A 70 -15.85 10.85 34.94
N LYS A 71 -16.18 11.14 36.22
CA LYS A 71 -15.39 10.71 37.39
C LYS A 71 -15.36 9.17 37.53
N GLN A 72 -16.45 8.48 37.20
CA GLN A 72 -16.49 7.01 37.15
C GLN A 72 -15.69 6.44 35.98
N ALA A 73 -15.76 7.05 34.80
CA ALA A 73 -15.02 6.64 33.60
C ALA A 73 -13.50 6.84 33.77
N ILE A 74 -13.06 7.94 34.40
CA ILE A 74 -11.64 8.17 34.73
C ILE A 74 -11.15 7.10 35.71
N ARG A 75 -11.86 6.89 36.83
CA ARG A 75 -11.53 5.82 37.80
C ARG A 75 -11.51 4.43 37.18
N TRP A 76 -12.41 4.16 36.24
CA TRP A 76 -12.37 2.92 35.47
C TRP A 76 -11.12 2.84 34.59
N ALA A 77 -10.74 3.93 33.92
CA ALA A 77 -9.60 3.99 33.00
C ALA A 77 -8.23 4.00 33.70
N GLU A 78 -8.15 4.44 34.96
CA GLU A 78 -6.96 4.35 35.82
C GLU A 78 -6.49 2.90 36.04
N GLY A 79 -7.43 1.95 36.06
CA GLY A 79 -7.15 0.51 36.12
C GLY A 79 -7.51 -0.14 37.46
N PRO A 80 -7.14 -1.42 37.65
CA PRO A 80 -7.31 -2.12 38.92
C PRO A 80 -6.14 -1.84 39.87
N GLU A 81 -6.41 -1.76 41.17
CA GLU A 81 -5.38 -1.76 42.21
C GLU A 81 -5.26 -3.19 42.80
N PRO A 82 -4.06 -3.81 42.86
CA PRO A 82 -2.80 -3.37 42.23
C PRO A 82 -2.78 -3.60 40.70
N LEU A 83 -2.00 -2.75 40.02
CA LEU A 83 -1.77 -2.83 38.57
C LEU A 83 -1.16 -4.18 38.16
N ARG A 84 -1.59 -4.72 37.01
CA ARG A 84 -1.16 -6.03 36.51
C ARG A 84 -0.42 -5.89 35.19
N ILE A 85 0.90 -6.09 35.23
CA ILE A 85 1.74 -6.09 34.02
C ILE A 85 1.47 -7.38 33.23
N ASN A 86 1.15 -7.25 31.93
CA ASN A 86 0.99 -8.40 31.08
C ASN A 86 2.36 -9.02 30.75
N VAL A 87 2.50 -10.33 30.96
CA VAL A 87 3.72 -11.10 30.70
C VAL A 87 3.32 -12.44 30.07
N ILE A 88 3.99 -12.84 28.98
CA ILE A 88 3.73 -14.13 28.35
C ILE A 88 4.47 -15.23 29.12
N LYS A 89 3.71 -16.10 29.78
CA LYS A 89 4.22 -17.40 30.24
C LYS A 89 4.27 -18.36 29.05
N PRO A 90 5.43 -18.93 28.68
CA PRO A 90 5.54 -19.80 27.51
C PRO A 90 4.69 -21.07 27.66
N TRP A 91 4.04 -21.50 26.58
CA TRP A 91 3.46 -22.83 26.50
C TRP A 91 4.55 -23.87 26.29
N PHE A 92 4.57 -24.90 27.14
CA PHE A 92 5.61 -25.94 27.19
C PHE A 92 7.04 -25.35 27.28
N PRO A 93 7.42 -24.71 28.42
CA PRO A 93 8.68 -23.97 28.54
C PRO A 93 9.93 -24.77 28.15
N TRP A 94 9.94 -26.08 28.44
CA TRP A 94 11.05 -26.96 28.06
C TRP A 94 11.34 -26.96 26.56
N PHE A 95 10.30 -26.89 25.71
CA PHE A 95 10.42 -26.91 24.25
C PHE A 95 10.76 -25.53 23.70
N GLN A 96 10.18 -24.48 24.29
CA GLN A 96 10.45 -23.08 23.94
C GLN A 96 11.90 -22.67 24.23
N GLU A 97 12.46 -23.18 25.33
CA GLU A 97 13.82 -22.85 25.78
C GLU A 97 14.89 -23.83 25.27
N ALA A 98 14.53 -25.01 24.76
CA ALA A 98 15.49 -26.00 24.26
C ALA A 98 16.51 -25.42 23.26
N PRO A 99 16.14 -24.58 22.27
CA PRO A 99 17.10 -23.97 21.35
C PRO A 99 18.09 -23.02 22.05
N LEU A 100 17.63 -22.29 23.07
CA LEU A 100 18.48 -21.41 23.87
C LEU A 100 19.49 -22.21 24.69
N ARG A 101 19.00 -23.25 25.40
CA ARG A 101 19.83 -24.17 26.18
C ARG A 101 20.87 -24.88 25.31
N LEU A 102 20.52 -25.23 24.06
CA LEU A 102 21.44 -25.79 23.07
C LEU A 102 22.57 -24.79 22.74
N LEU A 103 22.21 -23.54 22.41
CA LEU A 103 23.19 -22.49 22.11
C LEU A 103 24.06 -22.13 23.33
N ASP A 104 23.47 -22.12 24.53
CA ASP A 104 24.18 -21.90 25.79
C ASP A 104 25.19 -23.02 26.09
N ARG A 105 24.82 -24.28 25.83
CA ARG A 105 25.69 -25.45 26.02
C ARG A 105 26.89 -25.47 25.07
N TYR A 106 26.69 -25.21 23.77
CA TYR A 106 27.77 -25.29 22.78
C TYR A 106 28.56 -23.98 22.63
N ILE A 107 27.93 -22.83 22.80
CA ILE A 107 28.52 -21.51 22.52
C ILE A 107 28.24 -20.53 23.69
N PRO A 108 28.76 -20.78 24.91
CA PRO A 108 28.53 -19.92 26.08
C PRO A 108 29.20 -18.54 25.96
N LYS A 109 30.38 -18.43 25.33
CA LYS A 109 31.18 -17.21 25.33
C LYS A 109 30.62 -16.14 24.38
N ARG A 110 30.33 -14.93 24.89
CA ARG A 110 29.80 -13.77 24.12
C ARG A 110 30.57 -13.47 22.84
N ARG A 111 31.92 -13.51 22.87
CA ARG A 111 32.75 -13.31 21.66
C ARG A 111 32.41 -14.33 20.55
N ARG A 112 32.28 -15.62 20.88
CA ARG A 112 31.91 -16.67 19.92
C ARG A 112 30.48 -16.49 19.38
N ARG A 113 29.53 -16.01 20.19
CA ARG A 113 28.17 -15.66 19.72
C ARG A 113 28.19 -14.52 18.71
N ILE A 114 29.01 -13.48 18.94
CA ILE A 114 29.17 -12.37 18.00
C ILE A 114 29.81 -12.87 16.70
N SER A 115 30.87 -13.69 16.77
CA SER A 115 31.47 -14.30 15.57
C SER A 115 30.49 -15.17 14.79
N LEU A 116 29.70 -16.00 15.48
CA LEU A 116 28.65 -16.82 14.85
C LEU A 116 27.60 -15.93 14.17
N LEU A 117 27.15 -14.86 14.83
CA LEU A 117 26.15 -13.94 14.29
C LEU A 117 26.65 -13.21 13.04
N VAL A 118 27.91 -12.77 13.04
CA VAL A 118 28.56 -12.16 11.87
C VAL A 118 28.70 -13.16 10.72
N ALA A 119 29.16 -14.38 10.98
CA ALA A 119 29.24 -15.44 9.98
C ALA A 119 27.85 -15.81 9.43
N TYR A 120 26.84 -15.84 10.29
CA TYR A 120 25.44 -16.09 9.94
C TYR A 120 24.87 -14.97 9.02
N TYR A 121 25.12 -13.70 9.32
CA TYR A 121 24.76 -12.59 8.42
C TYR A 121 25.49 -12.68 7.09
N PHE A 122 26.79 -13.01 7.10
CA PHE A 122 27.55 -13.19 5.86
C PHE A 122 26.97 -14.33 5.00
N CYS A 123 26.63 -15.47 5.61
CA CYS A 123 25.97 -16.57 4.91
C CYS A 123 24.61 -16.16 4.33
N TRP A 124 23.80 -15.38 5.06
CA TRP A 124 22.54 -14.86 4.54
C TRP A 124 22.76 -13.90 3.37
N ILE A 125 23.63 -12.91 3.51
CA ILE A 125 23.95 -11.93 2.46
C ILE A 125 24.48 -12.64 1.21
N LEU A 126 25.40 -13.59 1.38
CA LEU A 126 25.98 -14.35 0.28
C LEU A 126 24.93 -15.22 -0.43
N THR A 127 24.12 -15.98 0.31
CA THR A 127 23.07 -16.82 -0.30
C THR A 127 21.99 -15.98 -0.98
N PHE A 128 21.54 -14.89 -0.35
CA PHE A 128 20.59 -13.95 -0.93
C PHE A 128 21.16 -13.30 -2.21
N ALA A 129 22.40 -12.81 -2.18
CA ALA A 129 23.05 -12.20 -3.34
C ALA A 129 23.30 -13.20 -4.48
N LEU A 130 23.65 -14.46 -4.17
CA LEU A 130 23.82 -15.51 -5.18
C LEU A 130 22.49 -15.88 -5.85
N VAL A 131 21.40 -16.01 -5.09
CA VAL A 131 20.07 -16.29 -5.65
C VAL A 131 19.54 -15.07 -6.44
N LEU A 132 19.75 -13.85 -5.95
CA LEU A 132 19.39 -12.63 -6.66
C LEU A 132 20.19 -12.48 -7.97
N ARG A 133 21.49 -12.80 -7.95
CA ARG A 133 22.34 -12.82 -9.16
C ARG A 133 21.92 -13.94 -10.12
N GLN A 134 21.55 -15.11 -9.61
CA GLN A 134 20.95 -16.17 -10.43
C GLN A 134 19.66 -15.69 -11.09
N SER A 135 18.88 -14.85 -10.41
CA SER A 135 17.72 -14.20 -11.03
C SER A 135 18.12 -13.26 -12.16
N THR A 136 19.22 -12.51 -12.07
CA THR A 136 19.64 -11.61 -13.17
C THR A 136 20.20 -12.32 -14.39
N PHE A 137 20.62 -13.58 -14.28
CA PHE A 137 21.02 -14.38 -15.44
C PHE A 137 19.78 -14.87 -16.22
N ALA A 138 19.31 -14.04 -17.14
CA ALA A 138 18.53 -14.52 -18.27
C ALA A 138 19.48 -15.12 -19.31
N THR A 139 19.07 -16.23 -19.94
CA THR A 139 19.70 -16.71 -21.17
C THR A 139 19.44 -15.68 -22.26
N GLU A 140 20.50 -15.25 -22.96
CA GLU A 140 20.33 -14.49 -24.21
C GLU A 140 19.46 -15.29 -25.16
N ILE A 141 18.48 -14.61 -25.76
CA ILE A 141 17.65 -15.16 -26.82
C ILE A 141 18.39 -14.86 -28.11
N GLU A 142 18.54 -15.87 -28.96
CA GLU A 142 19.13 -15.73 -30.30
C GLU A 142 18.42 -14.61 -31.06
N GLU A 143 19.17 -13.79 -31.80
CA GLU A 143 18.72 -12.57 -32.50
C GLU A 143 18.24 -11.39 -31.62
N TRP A 144 17.79 -11.63 -30.38
CA TRP A 144 17.15 -10.61 -29.53
C TRP A 144 17.95 -10.17 -28.29
N GLY A 145 19.00 -10.89 -27.91
CA GLY A 145 19.88 -10.56 -26.77
C GLY A 145 19.24 -10.84 -25.41
N VAL A 146 19.62 -10.06 -24.38
CA VAL A 146 19.17 -10.26 -23.00
C VAL A 146 17.75 -9.70 -22.79
N PRO A 147 16.77 -10.51 -22.32
CA PRO A 147 15.41 -10.04 -22.05
C PRO A 147 15.34 -8.93 -20.99
N GLY A 148 14.69 -7.81 -21.33
CA GLY A 148 14.45 -6.68 -20.42
C GLY A 148 13.33 -6.94 -19.41
N ASN A 149 13.53 -6.56 -18.15
CA ASN A 149 12.49 -6.68 -17.11
C ASN A 149 11.36 -5.68 -17.36
N ILE A 150 10.11 -6.14 -17.39
CA ILE A 150 8.91 -5.30 -17.50
C ILE A 150 7.94 -5.56 -16.33
N GLY A 151 7.16 -4.56 -15.97
CA GLY A 151 6.09 -4.69 -14.99
C GLY A 151 4.84 -5.35 -15.60
N CYS A 152 4.03 -5.99 -14.75
CA CYS A 152 2.79 -6.65 -15.19
C CYS A 152 1.78 -5.74 -15.89
N GLY A 153 1.85 -4.41 -15.67
CA GLY A 153 1.00 -3.41 -16.29
C GLY A 153 1.60 -2.71 -17.51
N ASN A 154 2.76 -3.16 -18.03
CA ASN A 154 3.37 -2.59 -19.23
C ASN A 154 2.54 -2.94 -20.48
N THR A 155 2.38 -1.96 -21.36
CA THR A 155 1.65 -2.01 -22.63
C THR A 155 2.53 -1.39 -23.73
N TYR A 156 2.22 -1.63 -25.00
CA TYR A 156 2.80 -0.88 -26.12
C TYR A 156 2.08 0.46 -26.33
N TRP A 157 0.75 0.46 -26.18
CA TRP A 157 -0.07 1.65 -26.31
C TRP A 157 -0.37 2.21 -24.91
N VAL A 158 0.11 3.43 -24.64
CA VAL A 158 0.03 4.06 -23.32
C VAL A 158 -1.31 4.76 -23.11
N ALA A 159 -1.91 4.56 -21.94
CA ALA A 159 -3.21 5.12 -21.61
C ALA A 159 -3.23 6.66 -21.46
N GLY A 160 -4.41 7.25 -21.63
CA GLY A 160 -4.61 8.71 -21.51
C GLY A 160 -4.07 9.47 -22.72
N ASN A 161 -4.22 8.90 -23.92
CA ASN A 161 -3.82 9.46 -25.22
C ASN A 161 -2.36 9.91 -25.33
N ARG A 162 -1.47 9.31 -24.52
CA ARG A 162 -0.03 9.58 -24.55
C ARG A 162 0.70 9.02 -25.78
N CYS A 163 -0.02 8.29 -26.63
CA CYS A 163 0.43 7.93 -27.98
C CYS A 163 0.22 9.05 -29.01
N GLY A 164 -0.48 10.14 -28.63
CA GLY A 164 -0.70 11.29 -29.49
C GLY A 164 -1.59 11.03 -30.71
N LEU A 165 -1.62 12.02 -31.60
CA LEU A 165 -2.42 12.00 -32.82
C LEU A 165 -2.00 10.84 -33.73
N ASN A 166 -2.98 10.05 -34.18
CA ASN A 166 -2.81 8.82 -34.95
C ASN A 166 -1.91 7.75 -34.27
N GLY A 167 -1.65 7.87 -32.97
CA GLY A 167 -0.73 7.00 -32.24
C GLY A 167 0.75 7.22 -32.54
N ASN A 168 1.12 8.36 -33.14
CA ASN A 168 2.47 8.61 -33.63
C ASN A 168 3.58 8.47 -32.58
N ASP A 169 3.30 8.77 -31.31
CA ASP A 169 4.28 8.70 -30.21
C ASP A 169 4.49 7.26 -29.68
N CYS A 170 3.62 6.31 -30.09
CA CYS A 170 3.74 4.88 -29.78
C CYS A 170 4.16 4.06 -31.02
N ARG A 171 4.80 4.69 -32.01
CA ARG A 171 5.38 4.02 -33.19
C ARG A 171 6.70 3.31 -32.86
N PRO A 172 7.13 2.34 -33.68
CA PRO A 172 6.44 1.78 -34.86
C PRO A 172 5.27 0.86 -34.47
N PHE A 173 4.40 0.51 -35.42
CA PHE A 173 3.24 -0.38 -35.18
C PHE A 173 3.44 -1.81 -35.71
N ASN A 174 4.46 -2.04 -36.54
CA ASN A 174 4.74 -3.32 -37.19
C ASN A 174 6.26 -3.51 -37.34
N GLY A 175 6.73 -4.76 -37.44
CA GLY A 175 8.12 -5.09 -37.80
C GLY A 175 9.16 -4.78 -36.72
N SER A 176 8.74 -4.57 -35.48
CA SER A 176 9.63 -4.38 -34.34
C SER A 176 9.19 -5.25 -33.16
N GLY A 177 10.11 -5.57 -32.27
CA GLY A 177 9.82 -6.32 -31.06
C GLY A 177 10.91 -6.14 -30.03
N TYR A 178 10.78 -6.84 -28.91
CA TYR A 178 11.87 -7.00 -27.95
C TYR A 178 11.72 -8.27 -27.12
N ALA A 179 12.85 -8.78 -26.63
CA ALA A 179 12.88 -9.79 -25.59
C ALA A 179 12.47 -9.18 -24.25
N PHE A 180 11.41 -9.71 -23.64
CA PHE A 180 10.86 -9.23 -22.37
C PHE A 180 10.93 -10.29 -21.29
N ARG A 181 10.86 -9.85 -20.03
CA ARG A 181 10.73 -10.71 -18.86
C ARG A 181 9.70 -10.17 -17.89
N CYS A 182 8.78 -11.04 -17.51
CA CYS A 182 7.69 -10.76 -16.60
C CYS A 182 7.93 -11.44 -15.23
N PRO A 183 7.60 -10.76 -14.12
CA PRO A 183 7.56 -11.38 -12.81
C PRO A 183 6.38 -12.36 -12.68
N ALA A 184 6.38 -13.14 -11.60
CA ALA A 184 5.26 -13.98 -11.21
C ALA A 184 4.03 -13.17 -10.76
N ASN A 185 2.87 -13.82 -10.81
CA ASN A 185 1.53 -13.32 -10.45
C ASN A 185 0.98 -12.16 -11.31
N CYS A 186 1.41 -11.99 -12.56
CA CYS A 186 0.86 -10.94 -13.42
C CYS A 186 -0.62 -11.15 -13.82
N ALA A 187 -1.19 -12.35 -13.70
CA ALA A 187 -2.60 -12.59 -13.97
C ALA A 187 -3.55 -11.94 -12.94
N SER A 188 -3.06 -11.58 -11.75
CA SER A 188 -3.88 -10.93 -10.71
C SER A 188 -4.04 -9.42 -10.95
N VAL A 189 -3.16 -8.82 -11.76
CA VAL A 189 -3.09 -7.38 -12.01
C VAL A 189 -4.27 -6.92 -12.87
N LYS A 190 -4.98 -5.91 -12.37
CA LYS A 190 -6.27 -5.44 -12.88
C LYS A 190 -6.21 -3.96 -13.20
N VAL A 191 -7.04 -3.52 -14.15
CA VAL A 191 -7.30 -2.10 -14.34
C VAL A 191 -8.08 -1.57 -13.13
N LEU A 192 -7.46 -0.69 -12.35
CA LEU A 192 -8.12 -0.01 -11.23
C LEU A 192 -8.90 1.24 -11.64
N ASN A 193 -8.56 1.81 -12.80
CA ASN A 193 -9.01 3.13 -13.26
C ASN A 193 -9.67 3.14 -14.65
N PRO A 194 -10.05 4.34 -15.12
CA PRO A 194 -10.66 4.56 -16.41
C PRO A 194 -10.11 3.88 -17.70
N ARG A 195 -10.62 2.74 -18.17
CA ARG A 195 -10.38 2.22 -19.54
C ARG A 195 -11.64 1.87 -20.33
N ALA A 196 -11.71 2.32 -21.58
CA ALA A 196 -12.70 1.99 -22.60
C ALA A 196 -12.14 0.99 -23.62
N VAL A 197 -13.00 0.17 -24.23
CA VAL A 197 -12.69 -0.73 -25.36
C VAL A 197 -13.89 -0.75 -26.30
N GLY A 198 -13.86 0.05 -27.37
CA GLY A 198 -15.05 0.29 -28.20
C GLY A 198 -16.22 0.82 -27.37
N ALA A 199 -17.40 0.19 -27.43
CA ALA A 199 -18.53 0.53 -26.56
C ALA A 199 -18.42 0.04 -25.09
N GLN A 200 -17.43 -0.80 -24.76
CA GLN A 200 -17.28 -1.42 -23.44
C GLN A 200 -16.47 -0.56 -22.46
N GLU A 201 -16.72 -0.76 -21.16
CA GLU A 201 -16.05 -0.05 -20.06
C GLU A 201 -15.40 -1.06 -19.10
N ILE A 202 -14.07 -1.23 -19.15
CA ILE A 202 -13.34 -2.34 -18.50
C ILE A 202 -12.68 -1.92 -17.18
N ILE A 203 -13.12 -2.46 -16.05
CA ILE A 203 -12.58 -2.17 -14.70
C ILE A 203 -12.50 -3.47 -13.86
N TYR A 204 -11.59 -3.51 -12.89
CA TYR A 204 -11.39 -4.60 -11.92
C TYR A 204 -11.12 -6.00 -12.51
N ARG A 205 -10.66 -6.07 -13.76
CA ARG A 205 -10.21 -7.29 -14.44
C ARG A 205 -8.88 -7.06 -15.17
N PRO A 206 -8.13 -8.11 -15.54
CA PRO A 206 -6.94 -8.00 -16.39
C PRO A 206 -7.27 -7.33 -17.73
N PHE A 207 -6.33 -6.52 -18.23
CA PHE A 207 -6.48 -5.80 -19.49
C PHE A 207 -5.79 -6.58 -20.62
N VAL A 208 -6.52 -7.53 -21.19
CA VAL A 208 -6.05 -8.38 -22.29
C VAL A 208 -7.15 -8.37 -23.35
N ILE A 209 -6.86 -7.83 -24.54
CA ILE A 209 -7.82 -7.63 -25.63
C ILE A 209 -7.33 -8.46 -26.82
N GLY A 210 -8.17 -9.36 -27.33
CA GLY A 210 -7.77 -10.41 -28.28
C GLY A 210 -7.27 -11.68 -27.62
N GLY A 211 -6.47 -12.45 -28.35
CA GLY A 211 -6.03 -13.80 -28.00
C GLY A 211 -6.20 -14.79 -29.16
N PRO A 212 -5.84 -16.07 -28.97
CA PRO A 212 -6.03 -17.09 -29.99
C PRO A 212 -7.53 -17.34 -30.20
N THR A 213 -7.90 -17.54 -31.47
CA THR A 213 -9.21 -18.04 -31.90
C THR A 213 -9.09 -19.56 -32.14
N ASP A 214 -10.21 -20.27 -32.30
CA ASP A 214 -10.15 -21.72 -32.57
C ASP A 214 -9.59 -22.05 -33.99
N ASN A 215 -9.46 -21.02 -34.85
CA ASN A 215 -8.91 -21.14 -36.22
C ASN A 215 -7.52 -20.50 -36.39
N ASP A 216 -7.10 -19.60 -35.49
CA ASP A 216 -5.76 -18.96 -35.53
C ASP A 216 -4.76 -19.76 -34.69
N THR A 217 -3.64 -20.17 -35.30
CA THR A 217 -2.50 -20.71 -34.55
C THR A 217 -1.82 -19.65 -33.68
N THR A 218 -1.79 -18.39 -34.14
CA THR A 218 -1.08 -17.29 -33.48
C THR A 218 -2.01 -16.40 -32.65
N ALA A 219 -1.67 -16.23 -31.37
CA ALA A 219 -2.40 -15.36 -30.46
C ALA A 219 -2.02 -13.88 -30.69
N VAL A 220 -2.95 -13.09 -31.23
CA VAL A 220 -2.75 -11.64 -31.48
C VAL A 220 -3.57 -10.79 -30.50
N TYR A 221 -2.92 -9.76 -29.96
CA TYR A 221 -3.47 -8.87 -28.94
C TYR A 221 -3.41 -7.41 -29.39
N ARG A 222 -4.38 -6.59 -28.95
CA ARG A 222 -4.37 -5.13 -29.16
C ARG A 222 -3.26 -4.50 -28.33
N SER A 223 -2.51 -3.53 -28.87
CA SER A 223 -1.28 -3.01 -28.23
C SER A 223 -1.46 -2.31 -26.88
N ASP A 224 -2.69 -1.96 -26.48
CA ASP A 224 -3.01 -1.46 -25.15
C ASP A 224 -3.16 -2.58 -24.09
N SER A 225 -3.09 -3.85 -24.49
CA SER A 225 -3.11 -5.00 -23.57
C SER A 225 -1.84 -5.09 -22.71
N PHE A 226 -1.99 -5.55 -21.47
CA PHE A 226 -0.87 -5.86 -20.58
C PHE A 226 -0.03 -7.01 -21.15
N ILE A 227 1.23 -6.74 -21.52
CA ILE A 227 2.10 -7.69 -22.21
C ILE A 227 2.26 -9.00 -21.40
N CYS A 228 2.51 -8.89 -20.10
CA CYS A 228 2.63 -10.07 -19.22
C CYS A 228 1.32 -10.84 -19.06
N GLY A 229 0.17 -10.14 -19.02
CA GLY A 229 -1.14 -10.78 -18.96
C GLY A 229 -1.47 -11.53 -20.26
N SER A 230 -1.16 -10.92 -21.41
CA SER A 230 -1.29 -11.54 -22.73
C SER A 230 -0.33 -12.73 -22.91
N ALA A 231 0.90 -12.66 -22.39
CA ALA A 231 1.87 -13.76 -22.46
C ALA A 231 1.42 -14.98 -21.63
N ILE A 232 0.81 -14.76 -20.46
CA ILE A 232 0.17 -15.82 -19.67
C ILE A 232 -1.05 -16.37 -20.43
N HIS A 233 -1.92 -15.52 -20.97
CA HIS A 233 -3.10 -15.94 -21.75
C HIS A 233 -2.71 -16.83 -22.94
N ALA A 234 -1.66 -16.43 -23.68
CA ALA A 234 -1.10 -17.20 -24.79
C ALA A 234 -0.38 -18.50 -24.37
N GLY A 235 -0.03 -18.68 -23.10
CA GLY A 235 0.74 -19.83 -22.61
C GLY A 235 2.26 -19.72 -22.81
N VAL A 236 2.76 -18.54 -23.18
CA VAL A 236 4.20 -18.26 -23.41
C VAL A 236 4.97 -18.25 -22.09
N ILE A 237 4.34 -17.81 -21.01
CA ILE A 237 4.92 -17.80 -19.65
C ILE A 237 3.92 -18.35 -18.61
N ASP A 238 4.45 -18.84 -17.49
CA ASP A 238 3.64 -19.35 -16.37
C ASP A 238 3.35 -18.24 -15.35
N ASN A 239 2.12 -18.17 -14.83
CA ASN A 239 1.77 -17.18 -13.80
C ASN A 239 2.50 -17.42 -12.47
N ILE A 240 2.84 -18.67 -12.11
CA ILE A 240 3.46 -18.98 -10.81
C ILE A 240 4.95 -18.63 -10.79
N LYS A 241 5.65 -18.87 -11.90
CA LYS A 241 7.11 -18.67 -12.03
C LYS A 241 7.50 -17.39 -12.78
N GLY A 242 6.54 -16.69 -13.38
CA GLY A 242 6.83 -15.67 -14.39
C GLY A 242 7.50 -16.31 -15.62
N GLY A 243 8.25 -15.51 -16.36
CA GLY A 243 9.03 -16.02 -17.48
C GLY A 243 9.50 -14.92 -18.42
N CYS A 244 10.03 -15.33 -19.56
CA CYS A 244 10.55 -14.47 -20.61
C CYS A 244 10.10 -14.98 -21.97
N GLY A 245 9.98 -14.06 -22.92
CA GLY A 245 9.61 -14.35 -24.30
C GLY A 245 10.02 -13.20 -25.20
N VAL A 246 9.67 -13.30 -26.49
CA VAL A 246 9.80 -12.21 -27.45
C VAL A 246 8.40 -11.76 -27.85
N VAL A 247 8.18 -10.44 -27.84
CA VAL A 247 6.91 -9.84 -28.25
C VAL A 247 7.15 -8.96 -29.48
N ASN A 248 6.42 -9.25 -30.56
CA ASN A 248 6.57 -8.63 -31.87
C ASN A 248 5.30 -7.87 -32.23
N LEU A 249 5.44 -6.63 -32.68
CA LEU A 249 4.38 -5.80 -33.24
C LEU A 249 4.07 -6.26 -34.67
N VAL A 250 2.79 -6.55 -34.93
CA VAL A 250 2.28 -7.16 -36.17
C VAL A 250 1.35 -6.24 -36.97
N GLY A 251 1.30 -4.95 -36.63
CA GLY A 251 0.55 -3.94 -37.37
C GLY A 251 -0.94 -3.86 -37.02
N GLU A 252 -1.70 -3.29 -37.96
CA GLU A 252 -3.14 -3.14 -37.86
C GLU A 252 -3.84 -4.50 -37.90
N ARG A 253 -4.88 -4.67 -37.07
CA ARG A 253 -5.78 -5.82 -37.15
C ARG A 253 -7.22 -5.36 -37.06
N HIS A 254 -8.06 -6.01 -37.87
CA HIS A 254 -9.51 -5.86 -37.87
C HIS A 254 -10.11 -6.95 -36.97
N SER A 255 -10.77 -6.55 -35.89
CA SER A 255 -11.38 -7.43 -34.90
C SER A 255 -10.44 -8.34 -34.08
N TYR A 256 -10.79 -8.48 -32.81
CA TYR A 256 -10.10 -9.22 -31.75
C TYR A 256 -11.16 -10.01 -30.99
N GLN A 257 -11.09 -11.34 -31.03
CA GLN A 257 -12.07 -12.19 -30.35
C GLN A 257 -11.74 -12.34 -28.86
N SER A 258 -12.77 -12.53 -28.03
CA SER A 258 -12.59 -12.89 -26.61
C SER A 258 -12.46 -14.40 -26.47
N SER A 259 -11.43 -14.85 -25.77
CA SER A 259 -11.28 -16.25 -25.35
C SER A 259 -10.82 -16.34 -23.89
N ASN A 260 -10.92 -17.53 -23.30
CA ASN A 260 -10.53 -17.79 -21.92
C ASN A 260 -9.46 -18.89 -21.90
N LYS A 261 -8.22 -18.52 -21.62
CA LYS A 261 -7.04 -19.42 -21.62
C LYS A 261 -6.19 -19.10 -20.39
N HIS A 262 -5.56 -20.12 -19.81
CA HIS A 262 -4.63 -20.00 -18.67
C HIS A 262 -5.14 -19.16 -17.47
N GLY A 263 -6.46 -19.21 -17.21
CA GLY A 263 -7.10 -18.47 -16.11
C GLY A 263 -7.42 -17.00 -16.40
N ILE A 264 -7.13 -16.50 -17.61
CA ILE A 264 -7.44 -15.13 -18.03
C ILE A 264 -8.54 -15.17 -19.10
N LYS A 265 -9.67 -14.51 -18.82
CA LYS A 265 -10.67 -14.18 -19.83
C LYS A 265 -10.31 -12.85 -20.49
N SER A 266 -10.01 -12.86 -21.78
CA SER A 266 -9.72 -11.65 -22.55
C SER A 266 -10.98 -10.86 -22.89
N ILE A 267 -10.82 -9.75 -23.61
CA ILE A 267 -11.85 -8.80 -23.99
C ILE A 267 -11.93 -8.80 -25.52
N GLY A 268 -13.15 -8.84 -26.06
CA GLY A 268 -13.37 -8.72 -27.50
C GLY A 268 -13.45 -7.25 -27.92
N PHE A 269 -12.94 -6.94 -29.10
CA PHE A 269 -13.06 -5.65 -29.77
C PHE A 269 -13.29 -5.90 -31.25
N ASP A 270 -14.44 -5.48 -31.79
CA ASP A 270 -14.98 -5.89 -33.09
C ASP A 270 -14.70 -4.90 -34.24
N SER A 271 -13.70 -4.04 -34.05
CA SER A 271 -13.30 -3.01 -35.02
C SER A 271 -11.79 -2.97 -35.25
N THR A 272 -11.34 -2.06 -36.11
CA THR A 272 -9.95 -1.86 -36.50
C THR A 272 -9.14 -1.13 -35.43
N PHE A 273 -7.93 -1.60 -35.13
CA PHE A 273 -6.96 -0.87 -34.32
C PHE A 273 -5.56 -0.95 -34.94
N PRO A 274 -4.81 0.17 -35.03
CA PRO A 274 -3.63 0.29 -35.91
C PRO A 274 -2.37 -0.43 -35.41
N SER A 275 -2.38 -0.95 -34.18
CA SER A 275 -1.22 -1.58 -33.56
C SER A 275 -1.62 -2.80 -32.73
N SER A 276 -1.07 -3.95 -33.11
CA SER A 276 -1.25 -5.23 -32.46
C SER A 276 0.09 -5.89 -32.17
N PHE A 277 0.16 -6.80 -31.21
CA PHE A 277 1.32 -7.65 -31.01
C PHE A 277 0.97 -9.14 -30.93
N ALA A 278 1.95 -9.97 -31.26
CA ALA A 278 1.97 -11.40 -31.08
C ALA A 278 3.24 -11.82 -30.33
N PHE A 279 3.33 -13.08 -29.94
CA PHE A 279 4.52 -13.65 -29.31
C PHE A 279 5.23 -14.62 -30.26
N GLN A 280 6.55 -14.65 -30.23
CA GLN A 280 7.34 -15.59 -31.02
C GLN A 280 7.30 -16.98 -30.36
N GLU A 281 6.97 -18.00 -31.15
CA GLU A 281 6.97 -19.40 -30.72
C GLU A 281 8.40 -19.98 -30.60
N GLY A 282 8.54 -21.12 -29.92
CA GLY A 282 9.82 -21.84 -29.80
C GLY A 282 10.88 -21.20 -28.89
N ILE A 283 10.64 -20.01 -28.34
CA ILE A 283 11.57 -19.31 -27.46
C ILE A 283 11.80 -20.09 -26.15
N THR A 284 13.01 -20.62 -25.96
CA THR A 284 13.40 -21.35 -24.74
C THR A 284 14.26 -20.49 -23.82
N CYS A 285 13.61 -19.69 -22.97
CA CYS A 285 14.31 -18.84 -22.00
C CYS A 285 14.29 -19.45 -20.58
N LYS A 286 15.46 -19.55 -19.94
CA LYS A 286 15.60 -20.18 -18.59
C LYS A 286 15.33 -19.22 -17.43
N ALA A 287 15.06 -17.94 -17.68
CA ALA A 287 14.87 -16.95 -16.62
C ALA A 287 13.54 -17.17 -15.90
N LYS A 288 13.61 -17.46 -14.60
CA LYS A 288 12.47 -17.61 -13.69
C LYS A 288 12.46 -16.47 -12.69
N ASP A 289 11.30 -16.13 -12.15
CA ASP A 289 11.22 -15.23 -11.01
C ASP A 289 11.83 -15.92 -9.77
N SER A 290 12.81 -15.27 -9.14
CA SER A 290 13.50 -15.81 -7.96
C SER A 290 12.81 -15.51 -6.64
N ARG A 291 11.72 -14.74 -6.65
CA ARG A 291 10.97 -14.30 -5.46
C ARG A 291 10.69 -15.42 -4.46
N TRP A 292 10.22 -16.57 -4.95
CA TRP A 292 9.95 -17.75 -4.10
C TRP A 292 11.22 -18.37 -3.49
N SER A 293 12.33 -18.41 -4.24
CA SER A 293 13.63 -18.91 -3.75
C SER A 293 14.24 -17.95 -2.72
N LEU A 294 14.21 -16.64 -2.99
CA LEU A 294 14.61 -15.60 -2.05
C LEU A 294 13.75 -15.63 -0.77
N LEU A 295 12.45 -15.93 -0.91
CA LEU A 295 11.52 -16.02 0.21
C LEU A 295 11.86 -17.22 1.09
N PHE A 296 12.06 -18.40 0.50
CA PHE A 296 12.48 -19.60 1.25
C PHE A 296 13.76 -19.34 2.04
N VAL A 297 14.81 -18.82 1.39
CA VAL A 297 16.08 -18.44 2.06
C VAL A 297 15.81 -17.46 3.20
N SER A 298 15.10 -16.37 2.95
CA SER A 298 14.88 -15.31 3.94
C SER A 298 14.01 -15.78 5.11
N VAL A 299 12.99 -16.61 4.87
CA VAL A 299 12.15 -17.23 5.92
C VAL A 299 12.98 -18.20 6.76
N THR A 300 13.73 -19.12 6.16
CA THR A 300 14.57 -20.08 6.90
C THR A 300 15.57 -19.37 7.81
N PHE A 301 16.28 -18.37 7.29
CA PHE A 301 17.21 -17.58 8.08
C PHE A 301 16.46 -16.83 9.20
N THR A 302 15.47 -16.00 8.89
CA THR A 302 14.72 -15.24 9.92
C THR A 302 14.12 -16.12 11.02
N VAL A 303 13.60 -17.31 10.69
CA VAL A 303 13.11 -18.31 11.64
C VAL A 303 14.22 -18.84 12.54
N LEU A 304 15.38 -19.23 11.99
CA LEU A 304 16.53 -19.68 12.78
C LEU A 304 17.02 -18.57 13.74
N LEU A 305 17.18 -17.34 13.25
CA LEU A 305 17.57 -16.22 14.12
C LEU A 305 16.53 -15.98 15.22
N SER A 306 15.25 -16.03 14.89
CA SER A 306 14.16 -15.89 15.86
C SER A 306 14.26 -16.94 16.96
N ILE A 307 14.40 -18.21 16.60
CA ILE A 307 14.38 -19.32 17.55
C ILE A 307 15.60 -19.30 18.49
N PHE A 308 16.77 -18.85 18.01
CA PHE A 308 18.01 -18.86 18.78
C PHE A 308 18.39 -17.52 19.47
N THR A 309 17.55 -16.47 19.39
CA THR A 309 17.89 -15.12 19.90
C THR A 309 16.93 -14.60 20.97
N THR A 310 17.44 -14.39 22.18
CA THR A 310 16.74 -13.69 23.29
C THR A 310 16.91 -12.18 23.31
N SER A 311 17.91 -11.62 22.63
CA SER A 311 18.16 -10.17 22.61
C SER A 311 17.13 -9.44 21.74
N PRO A 312 16.29 -8.54 22.30
CA PRO A 312 15.27 -7.82 21.55
C PRO A 312 15.84 -7.01 20.38
N GLY A 313 16.99 -6.35 20.59
CA GLY A 313 17.64 -5.54 19.56
C GLY A 313 18.22 -6.37 18.42
N VAL A 314 18.93 -7.46 18.73
CA VAL A 314 19.48 -8.35 17.69
C VAL A 314 18.35 -8.98 16.88
N PHE A 315 17.29 -9.43 17.53
CA PHE A 315 16.11 -9.92 16.83
C PHE A 315 15.49 -8.82 15.95
N PHE A 316 15.03 -7.71 16.53
CA PHE A 316 14.26 -6.71 15.80
C PHE A 316 15.03 -6.10 14.62
N PHE A 317 16.25 -5.59 14.83
CA PHE A 317 16.98 -4.89 13.78
C PHE A 317 17.43 -5.82 12.65
N SER A 318 17.75 -7.08 12.95
CA SER A 318 18.10 -8.07 11.91
C SER A 318 16.89 -8.47 11.09
N ILE A 319 15.76 -8.75 11.75
CA ILE A 319 14.52 -9.11 11.06
C ILE A 319 14.02 -7.93 10.23
N PHE A 320 14.02 -6.72 10.78
CA PHE A 320 13.65 -5.50 10.04
C PHE A 320 14.53 -5.31 8.80
N THR A 321 15.85 -5.38 8.94
CA THR A 321 16.79 -5.21 7.81
C THR A 321 16.64 -6.32 6.77
N GLY A 322 16.50 -7.57 7.20
CA GLY A 322 16.32 -8.72 6.32
C GLY A 322 15.01 -8.68 5.54
N LEU A 323 13.90 -8.34 6.21
CA LEU A 323 12.59 -8.14 5.56
C LEU A 323 12.64 -6.96 4.59
N PHE A 324 13.25 -5.83 4.97
CA PHE A 324 13.33 -4.64 4.11
C PHE A 324 14.13 -4.88 2.83
N ALA A 325 15.29 -5.53 2.94
CA ALA A 325 16.08 -5.96 1.79
C ALA A 325 15.34 -7.01 0.96
N HIS A 326 14.65 -7.97 1.61
CA HIS A 326 13.85 -8.97 0.92
C HIS A 326 12.72 -8.35 0.08
N THR A 327 11.98 -7.39 0.62
CA THR A 327 10.94 -6.68 -0.14
C THR A 327 11.55 -5.86 -1.26
N GLY A 328 12.48 -4.97 -0.92
CA GLY A 328 13.01 -3.97 -1.84
C GLY A 328 13.82 -4.56 -2.99
N LEU A 329 14.44 -5.72 -2.82
CA LEU A 329 15.27 -6.37 -3.85
C LEU A 329 14.64 -7.65 -4.42
N GLY A 330 13.59 -8.18 -3.80
CA GLY A 330 12.98 -9.47 -4.13
C GLY A 330 11.46 -9.42 -4.25
N SER A 331 10.72 -9.47 -3.14
CA SER A 331 9.27 -9.73 -3.16
C SER A 331 8.39 -8.58 -3.64
N ASP A 332 8.84 -7.32 -3.60
CA ASP A 332 8.08 -6.18 -4.14
C ASP A 332 9.01 -4.98 -4.47
N PRO A 333 10.00 -5.14 -5.38
CA PRO A 333 10.95 -4.09 -5.69
C PRO A 333 10.25 -2.88 -6.32
N PRO A 334 10.69 -1.63 -6.07
CA PRO A 334 10.28 -0.47 -6.86
C PRO A 334 10.58 -0.66 -8.36
N ASN A 335 9.90 0.12 -9.21
CA ASN A 335 10.21 0.17 -10.64
C ASN A 335 11.66 0.64 -10.83
N HIS A 336 12.43 -0.04 -11.67
CA HIS A 336 13.85 0.21 -11.87
C HIS A 336 14.29 -0.30 -13.25
N ASP A 337 15.23 0.41 -13.89
CA ASP A 337 15.76 0.02 -15.19
C ASP A 337 17.04 -0.83 -15.06
N THR A 338 17.77 -0.67 -13.94
CA THR A 338 19.00 -1.43 -13.65
C THR A 338 19.03 -1.92 -12.20
N MET A 339 19.70 -3.05 -11.96
CA MET A 339 19.90 -3.59 -10.60
C MET A 339 20.71 -2.62 -9.71
N ALA A 340 21.66 -1.87 -10.28
CA ALA A 340 22.39 -0.84 -9.55
C ALA A 340 21.47 0.33 -9.13
N GLY A 341 20.58 0.77 -10.02
CA GLY A 341 19.55 1.77 -9.72
C GLY A 341 18.59 1.28 -8.63
N LEU A 342 18.18 0.01 -8.67
CA LEU A 342 17.37 -0.62 -7.62
C LEU A 342 18.07 -0.58 -6.26
N VAL A 343 19.31 -1.05 -6.18
CA VAL A 343 20.09 -1.04 -4.93
C VAL A 343 20.26 0.38 -4.40
N SER A 344 20.55 1.36 -5.26
CA SER A 344 20.65 2.78 -4.89
C SER A 344 19.32 3.31 -4.30
N ASN A 345 18.19 3.00 -4.94
CA ASN A 345 16.85 3.38 -4.48
C ASN A 345 16.54 2.81 -3.09
N ILE A 346 16.81 1.51 -2.88
CA ILE A 346 16.56 0.81 -1.62
C ILE A 346 17.48 1.31 -0.49
N LEU A 347 18.77 1.56 -0.77
CA LEU A 347 19.69 2.14 0.21
C LEU A 347 19.27 3.57 0.63
N GLY A 348 18.84 4.39 -0.32
CA GLY A 348 18.30 5.73 -0.03
C GLY A 348 17.06 5.71 0.87
N LYS A 349 16.15 4.76 0.65
CA LYS A 349 14.97 4.54 1.51
C LYS A 349 15.33 3.94 2.88
N PHE A 350 16.39 3.13 2.98
CA PHE A 350 16.72 2.37 4.19
C PHE A 350 17.14 3.24 5.36
N LEU A 351 17.92 4.32 5.16
CA LEU A 351 18.42 5.13 6.27
C LEU A 351 17.29 5.82 7.07
N PRO A 352 16.32 6.53 6.46
CA PRO A 352 15.15 7.03 7.18
C PRO A 352 14.29 5.91 7.76
N ALA A 353 14.14 4.78 7.04
CA ALA A 353 13.40 3.61 7.54
C ALA A 353 14.04 3.01 8.81
N ALA A 354 15.38 3.00 8.90
CA ALA A 354 16.12 2.53 10.07
C ALA A 354 15.99 3.49 11.26
N PHE A 355 15.88 4.80 11.03
CA PHE A 355 15.52 5.76 12.08
C PHE A 355 14.09 5.49 12.61
N CYS A 356 13.11 5.30 11.71
CA CYS A 356 11.77 4.87 12.10
C CYS A 356 11.80 3.53 12.84
N ALA A 357 12.61 2.57 12.41
CA ALA A 357 12.79 1.28 13.09
C ALA A 357 13.32 1.46 14.53
N PHE A 358 14.26 2.38 14.76
CA PHE A 358 14.73 2.71 16.11
C PHE A 358 13.60 3.31 16.97
N VAL A 359 12.77 4.20 16.42
CA VAL A 359 11.61 4.76 17.14
C VAL A 359 10.57 3.67 17.44
N ILE A 360 10.28 2.79 16.48
CA ILE A 360 9.40 1.64 16.64
C ILE A 360 9.91 0.71 17.74
N TYR A 361 11.22 0.41 17.72
CA TYR A 361 11.90 -0.41 18.71
C TYR A 361 11.77 0.18 20.12
N LYS A 362 12.20 1.45 20.27
CA LYS A 362 12.44 2.07 21.57
C LYS A 362 11.20 2.68 22.21
N TYR A 363 10.33 3.29 21.40
CA TYR A 363 9.20 4.10 21.89
C TYR A 363 7.83 3.51 21.54
N MET A 364 7.68 2.79 20.41
CA MET A 364 6.40 2.14 20.06
C MET A 364 6.23 0.73 20.68
N GLY A 365 7.20 0.27 21.47
CA GLY A 365 7.01 -0.82 22.42
C GLY A 365 7.49 -2.20 21.99
N VAL A 366 8.24 -2.34 20.89
CA VAL A 366 8.84 -3.64 20.51
C VAL A 366 9.87 -4.10 21.56
N GLU A 367 10.73 -3.21 22.06
CA GLU A 367 11.67 -3.55 23.14
C GLU A 367 10.90 -4.09 24.36
N ARG A 368 9.80 -3.44 24.75
CA ARG A 368 8.95 -3.87 25.88
C ARG A 368 8.28 -5.22 25.63
N ALA A 369 7.75 -5.46 24.44
CA ALA A 369 7.06 -6.70 24.10
C ALA A 369 8.03 -7.90 24.06
N LEU A 370 9.27 -7.71 23.64
CA LEU A 370 10.26 -8.79 23.48
C LEU A 370 11.20 -8.98 24.67
N ARG A 371 11.36 -7.98 25.56
CA ARG A 371 12.26 -8.08 26.72
C ARG A 371 11.84 -9.23 27.65
N GLY A 372 12.79 -10.14 27.92
CA GLY A 372 12.57 -11.30 28.78
C GLY A 372 11.70 -12.41 28.17
N LEU A 373 11.32 -12.31 26.90
CA LEU A 373 10.45 -13.29 26.25
C LEU A 373 11.21 -14.60 25.94
N THR A 374 11.01 -15.63 26.76
CA THR A 374 11.60 -16.97 26.55
C THR A 374 10.79 -17.85 25.60
N ALA A 375 9.56 -17.47 25.24
CA ALA A 375 8.68 -18.19 24.32
C ALA A 375 9.14 -18.08 22.84
N GLN A 376 10.23 -18.75 22.47
CA GLN A 376 10.86 -18.57 21.15
C GLN A 376 9.99 -19.00 19.98
N ILE A 377 9.23 -20.08 20.11
CA ILE A 377 8.37 -20.60 19.05
C ILE A 377 7.12 -19.73 18.91
N GLU A 378 6.54 -19.29 20.03
CA GLU A 378 5.40 -18.35 20.00
C GLU A 378 5.79 -16.99 19.39
N LYS A 379 6.97 -16.45 19.75
CA LYS A 379 7.54 -15.25 19.12
C LYS A 379 7.74 -15.45 17.62
N THR A 380 8.22 -16.61 17.21
CA THR A 380 8.47 -16.94 15.79
C THR A 380 7.15 -17.04 15.00
N ILE A 381 6.14 -17.72 15.53
CA ILE A 381 4.85 -17.89 14.84
C ILE A 381 4.06 -16.58 14.84
N LEU A 382 3.91 -15.93 16.00
CA LEU A 382 3.04 -14.76 16.15
C LEU A 382 3.71 -13.50 15.61
N TRP A 383 4.91 -13.15 16.08
CA TRP A 383 5.55 -11.88 15.70
C TRP A 383 6.21 -11.98 14.31
N LEU A 384 7.10 -12.96 14.10
CA LEU A 384 7.80 -13.09 12.82
C LEU A 384 6.87 -13.57 11.70
N GLY A 385 5.98 -14.53 11.97
CA GLY A 385 4.98 -14.97 11.00
C GLY A 385 4.07 -13.83 10.53
N ALA A 386 3.55 -13.02 11.46
CA ALA A 386 2.75 -11.85 11.10
C ALA A 386 3.58 -10.76 10.38
N ALA A 387 4.85 -10.56 10.75
CA ALA A 387 5.75 -9.66 10.04
C ALA A 387 5.96 -10.10 8.58
N TRP A 388 6.13 -11.38 8.31
CA TRP A 388 6.13 -11.92 6.95
C TRP A 388 4.80 -11.68 6.22
N VAL A 389 3.65 -11.89 6.89
CA VAL A 389 2.33 -11.63 6.30
C VAL A 389 2.17 -10.16 5.90
N GLY A 390 2.58 -9.21 6.73
CA GLY A 390 2.52 -7.77 6.42
C GLY A 390 3.54 -7.34 5.37
N THR A 391 4.73 -7.95 5.36
CA THR A 391 5.81 -7.67 4.39
C THR A 391 5.40 -8.09 2.97
N LEU A 392 4.63 -9.17 2.87
CA LEU A 392 4.08 -9.73 1.63
C LEU A 392 2.61 -9.30 1.40
N SER A 393 2.21 -8.11 1.84
CA SER A 393 0.82 -7.62 1.73
C SER A 393 0.25 -7.64 0.31
N ASN A 394 1.12 -7.48 -0.70
CA ASN A 394 0.80 -7.60 -2.12
C ASN A 394 0.34 -9.01 -2.53
N TYR A 395 0.65 -10.06 -1.76
CA TYR A 395 0.17 -11.43 -1.96
C TYR A 395 -0.85 -11.84 -0.89
N THR A 396 -0.68 -11.42 0.37
CA THR A 396 -1.47 -11.92 1.52
C THR A 396 -2.80 -11.22 1.71
N PHE A 397 -3.00 -10.02 1.15
CA PHE A 397 -4.25 -9.25 1.25
C PHE A 397 -4.92 -8.99 -0.10
N GLU A 398 -4.33 -9.42 -1.23
CA GLU A 398 -4.89 -9.22 -2.59
C GLU A 398 -6.27 -9.86 -2.79
N TRP A 399 -6.56 -10.95 -2.08
CA TRP A 399 -7.84 -11.66 -2.12
C TRP A 399 -8.98 -10.91 -1.40
N ILE A 400 -8.67 -9.89 -0.60
CA ILE A 400 -9.68 -9.05 0.07
C ILE A 400 -10.25 -8.08 -0.98
N PRO A 401 -11.57 -8.09 -1.26
CA PRO A 401 -12.18 -7.29 -2.33
C PRO A 401 -12.37 -5.82 -1.91
N ILE A 402 -11.29 -5.14 -1.49
CA ILE A 402 -11.27 -3.73 -1.11
C ILE A 402 -9.99 -3.10 -1.66
N GLN A 403 -10.01 -2.67 -2.92
CA GLN A 403 -8.88 -1.95 -3.52
C GLN A 403 -8.77 -0.49 -3.04
N ARG A 404 -9.89 0.14 -2.68
CA ARG A 404 -10.01 1.54 -2.27
C ARG A 404 -11.20 1.71 -1.33
N LEU A 405 -11.05 2.54 -0.29
CA LEU A 405 -12.12 2.86 0.66
C LEU A 405 -13.00 4.03 0.18
N ASN A 406 -13.52 3.92 -1.05
CA ASN A 406 -14.47 4.87 -1.63
C ASN A 406 -15.85 4.19 -1.78
N ALA A 407 -16.92 4.93 -1.54
CA ALA A 407 -18.29 4.46 -1.72
C ALA A 407 -18.55 3.93 -3.14
N HIS A 408 -17.90 4.49 -4.17
CA HIS A 408 -17.97 3.98 -5.54
C HIS A 408 -17.43 2.54 -5.65
N ASP A 409 -16.20 2.35 -5.18
CA ASP A 409 -15.43 1.12 -5.33
C ASP A 409 -16.03 -0.02 -4.49
N ILE A 410 -16.53 0.30 -3.29
CA ILE A 410 -17.26 -0.62 -2.38
C ILE A 410 -18.61 -1.06 -2.98
N ASN A 411 -19.22 -0.26 -3.86
CA ASN A 411 -20.47 -0.62 -4.54
C ASN A 411 -20.25 -1.46 -5.81
N GLN A 412 -19.10 -1.31 -6.48
CA GLN A 412 -18.79 -2.05 -7.71
C GLN A 412 -18.06 -3.38 -7.47
N GLN A 413 -17.24 -3.48 -6.43
CA GLN A 413 -16.48 -4.71 -6.15
C GLN A 413 -17.38 -5.75 -5.44
N PRO A 414 -17.60 -6.94 -6.02
CA PRO A 414 -18.40 -7.99 -5.39
C PRO A 414 -17.75 -8.45 -4.08
N GLY A 415 -18.55 -8.55 -3.02
CA GLY A 415 -18.09 -8.93 -1.68
C GLY A 415 -17.47 -7.80 -0.84
N ALA A 416 -17.18 -6.62 -1.41
CA ALA A 416 -16.51 -5.52 -0.71
C ALA A 416 -17.23 -5.07 0.58
N LYS A 417 -18.56 -4.96 0.54
CA LYS A 417 -19.38 -4.57 1.71
C LYS A 417 -19.28 -5.57 2.86
N LEU A 418 -19.31 -6.87 2.54
CA LEU A 418 -19.18 -7.94 3.54
C LEU A 418 -17.78 -7.96 4.15
N ALA A 419 -16.75 -7.88 3.30
CA ALA A 419 -15.36 -7.80 3.75
C ALA A 419 -15.13 -6.59 4.68
N LEU A 420 -15.65 -5.42 4.31
CA LEU A 420 -15.53 -4.20 5.12
C LEU A 420 -16.23 -4.33 6.48
N ALA A 421 -17.45 -4.88 6.51
CA ALA A 421 -18.18 -5.12 7.76
C ALA A 421 -17.44 -6.08 8.69
N LEU A 422 -16.89 -7.18 8.16
CA LEU A 422 -16.10 -8.14 8.92
C LEU A 422 -14.79 -7.52 9.46
N ILE A 423 -14.09 -6.72 8.64
CA ILE A 423 -12.88 -6.01 9.06
C ILE A 423 -13.20 -5.02 10.20
N ILE A 424 -14.27 -4.23 10.09
CA ILE A 424 -14.69 -3.30 11.14
C ILE A 424 -15.01 -4.04 12.44
N MET A 425 -15.76 -5.15 12.37
CA MET A 425 -16.08 -5.98 13.54
C MET A 425 -14.80 -6.52 14.22
N VAL A 426 -13.85 -7.04 13.44
CA VAL A 426 -12.56 -7.53 13.96
C VAL A 426 -11.75 -6.39 14.59
N LEU A 427 -11.70 -5.22 13.96
CA LEU A 427 -11.00 -4.04 14.51
C LEU A 427 -11.62 -3.57 15.83
N ILE A 428 -12.94 -3.58 15.97
CA ILE A 428 -13.62 -3.24 17.23
C ILE A 428 -13.22 -4.23 18.33
N ILE A 429 -13.22 -5.54 18.05
CA ILE A 429 -12.78 -6.58 19.00
C ILE A 429 -11.32 -6.35 19.43
N ILE A 430 -10.43 -6.03 18.48
CA ILE A 430 -9.02 -5.71 18.75
C ILE A 430 -8.91 -4.47 19.65
N ILE A 431 -9.62 -3.39 19.34
CA ILE A 431 -9.58 -2.13 20.11
C ILE A 431 -10.06 -2.36 21.55
N VAL A 432 -11.18 -3.05 21.75
CA VAL A 432 -11.71 -3.38 23.09
C VAL A 432 -10.74 -4.26 23.88
N GLN A 433 -10.13 -5.26 23.22
CA GLN A 433 -9.13 -6.12 23.84
C GLN A 433 -7.88 -5.34 24.26
N GLN A 434 -7.30 -4.52 23.37
CA GLN A 434 -6.11 -3.72 23.69
C GLN A 434 -6.40 -2.67 24.77
N ALA A 435 -7.55 -2.00 24.72
CA ALA A 435 -7.97 -1.06 25.76
C ALA A 435 -8.06 -1.74 27.14
N THR A 436 -8.57 -2.98 27.18
CA THR A 436 -8.62 -3.78 28.42
C THR A 436 -7.23 -4.12 28.94
N PHE A 437 -6.29 -4.51 28.06
CA PHE A 437 -4.90 -4.77 28.47
C PHE A 437 -4.19 -3.49 28.95
N PHE A 438 -4.36 -2.35 28.29
CA PHE A 438 -3.80 -1.06 28.73
C PHE A 438 -4.40 -0.57 30.05
N ARG A 439 -5.68 -0.86 30.30
CA ARG A 439 -6.35 -0.59 31.58
C ARG A 439 -5.74 -1.43 32.70
N MET A 440 -5.50 -2.72 32.49
CA MET A 440 -4.86 -3.57 33.51
C MET A 440 -3.44 -3.11 33.88
N GLU A 441 -2.72 -2.48 32.95
CA GLU A 441 -1.40 -1.90 33.19
C GLU A 441 -1.42 -0.43 33.68
N GLY A 442 -2.60 0.19 33.86
CA GLY A 442 -2.71 1.59 34.27
C GLY A 442 -2.18 2.59 33.24
N ARG A 443 -2.11 2.20 31.96
CA ARG A 443 -1.57 3.02 30.86
C ARG A 443 -2.64 3.60 29.93
N LEU A 444 -3.90 3.16 30.05
CA LEU A 444 -4.99 3.50 29.12
C LEU A 444 -5.14 5.02 28.90
N ILE A 445 -5.20 5.82 29.97
CA ILE A 445 -5.38 7.29 29.86
C ILE A 445 -4.27 7.94 29.03
N ARG A 446 -3.01 7.51 29.18
CA ARG A 446 -1.87 8.05 28.42
C ARG A 446 -1.98 7.72 26.92
N PHE A 447 -2.42 6.50 26.60
CA PHE A 447 -2.65 6.09 25.20
C PHE A 447 -3.89 6.74 24.59
N LEU A 448 -4.97 6.95 25.35
CA LEU A 448 -6.11 7.75 24.90
C LEU A 448 -5.69 9.19 24.58
N GLY A 449 -4.81 9.79 25.38
CA GLY A 449 -4.19 11.09 25.07
C GLY A 449 -3.39 11.08 23.77
N LEU A 450 -2.51 10.09 23.57
CA LEU A 450 -1.73 9.92 22.34
C LEU A 450 -2.62 9.76 21.09
N TYR A 451 -3.62 8.89 21.16
CA TYR A 451 -4.58 8.69 20.07
C TYR A 451 -5.47 9.91 19.84
N GLY A 452 -5.78 10.68 20.90
CA GLY A 452 -6.42 11.99 20.78
C GLY A 452 -5.60 12.99 19.96
N VAL A 453 -4.27 13.03 20.18
CA VAL A 453 -3.35 13.86 19.36
C VAL A 453 -3.31 13.38 17.90
N PHE A 454 -3.27 12.07 17.65
CA PHE A 454 -3.32 11.53 16.29
C PHE A 454 -4.65 11.88 15.57
N ILE A 455 -5.78 11.74 16.26
CA ILE A 455 -7.10 12.10 15.74
C ILE A 455 -7.16 13.61 15.47
N ALA A 456 -6.67 14.46 16.38
CA ALA A 456 -6.62 15.91 16.18
C ALA A 456 -5.76 16.30 14.97
N ALA A 457 -4.59 15.68 14.79
CA ALA A 457 -3.75 15.90 13.61
C ALA A 457 -4.43 15.48 12.31
N ILE A 458 -5.18 14.37 12.31
CA ILE A 458 -5.99 13.92 11.16
C ILE A 458 -7.14 14.90 10.88
N LEU A 459 -7.86 15.37 11.90
CA LEU A 459 -8.94 16.36 11.73
C LEU A 459 -8.40 17.69 11.19
N ILE A 460 -7.27 18.18 11.70
CA ILE A 460 -6.59 19.36 11.15
C ILE A 460 -6.21 19.13 9.69
N SER A 461 -5.65 17.95 9.36
CA SER A 461 -5.28 17.58 7.99
C SER A 461 -6.46 17.58 7.02
N LEU A 462 -7.66 17.22 7.48
CA LEU A 462 -8.90 17.24 6.69
C LEU A 462 -9.46 18.67 6.47
N LEU A 463 -9.02 19.65 7.24
CA LEU A 463 -9.46 21.06 7.12
C LEU A 463 -8.56 21.89 6.20
N ILE A 464 -7.45 21.35 5.69
CA ILE A 464 -6.53 22.08 4.82
C ILE A 464 -7.07 22.09 3.37
N PRO A 465 -7.42 23.26 2.80
CA PRO A 465 -7.98 23.34 1.45
C PRO A 465 -6.94 22.94 0.39
N GLY A 466 -7.42 22.37 -0.73
CA GLY A 466 -6.58 21.95 -1.85
C GLY A 466 -5.77 20.67 -1.63
N LEU A 467 -5.83 20.08 -0.44
CA LEU A 467 -5.22 18.79 -0.11
C LEU A 467 -6.29 17.74 0.22
N SER A 468 -5.88 16.47 0.18
CA SER A 468 -6.74 15.33 0.45
C SER A 468 -5.94 14.26 1.19
N LEU A 469 -6.57 13.69 2.22
CA LEU A 469 -5.95 12.73 3.13
C LEU A 469 -5.84 11.36 2.47
N ARG A 470 -4.61 10.85 2.35
CA ARG A 470 -4.32 9.46 1.92
C ARG A 470 -3.45 8.76 2.95
N ILE A 471 -4.10 7.95 3.79
CA ILE A 471 -3.41 7.11 4.77
C ILE A 471 -2.90 5.85 4.06
N HIS A 472 -1.66 5.88 3.61
CA HIS A 472 -0.90 4.70 3.18
C HIS A 472 -0.75 3.70 4.34
N HIS A 473 -0.63 2.41 4.04
CA HIS A 473 -0.53 1.34 5.06
C HIS A 473 0.69 1.48 5.97
N TYR A 474 1.78 2.11 5.52
CA TYR A 474 2.92 2.42 6.38
C TYR A 474 2.58 3.48 7.45
N ILE A 475 1.73 4.46 7.11
CA ILE A 475 1.26 5.50 8.05
C ILE A 475 0.30 4.86 9.06
N LEU A 476 -0.62 4.02 8.57
CA LEU A 476 -1.51 3.24 9.41
C LEU A 476 -0.73 2.37 10.41
N ALA A 477 0.36 1.74 9.97
CA ALA A 477 1.26 1.01 10.85
C ALA A 477 1.87 1.90 11.95
N LEU A 478 2.41 3.07 11.62
CA LEU A 478 2.98 4.00 12.62
C LEU A 478 1.93 4.51 13.63
N LEU A 479 0.68 4.73 13.19
CA LEU A 479 -0.42 5.14 14.06
C LEU A 479 -0.87 4.00 15.00
N LEU A 480 -0.93 2.75 14.52
CA LEU A 480 -1.44 1.62 15.30
C LEU A 480 -0.38 0.90 16.15
N LEU A 481 0.91 0.98 15.80
CA LEU A 481 2.00 0.31 16.52
C LEU A 481 2.07 0.63 18.01
N PRO A 482 1.92 1.89 18.48
CA PRO A 482 1.90 2.22 19.91
C PRO A 482 0.84 1.43 20.70
N GLY A 483 -0.32 1.16 20.08
CA GLY A 483 -1.41 0.34 20.61
C GLY A 483 -1.07 -1.15 20.81
N THR A 484 0.10 -1.60 20.34
CA THR A 484 0.62 -2.96 20.51
C THR A 484 1.74 -3.06 21.56
N SER A 485 1.99 -1.99 22.33
CA SER A 485 3.13 -1.88 23.26
C SER A 485 3.01 -2.71 24.55
N MET A 486 2.52 -3.95 24.47
CA MET A 486 2.26 -4.86 25.60
C MET A 486 2.78 -6.27 25.29
N GLN A 487 3.20 -7.01 26.32
CA GLN A 487 3.63 -8.40 26.16
C GLN A 487 2.42 -9.34 26.29
N THR A 488 1.58 -9.35 25.25
CA THR A 488 0.45 -10.30 25.09
C THR A 488 0.54 -10.99 23.72
N ARG A 489 -0.01 -12.20 23.61
CA ARG A 489 -0.01 -12.97 22.34
C ARG A 489 -0.66 -12.20 21.17
N PRO A 490 -1.83 -11.55 21.33
CA PRO A 490 -2.41 -10.72 20.27
C PRO A 490 -1.54 -9.51 19.93
N ALA A 491 -0.95 -8.84 20.93
CA ALA A 491 -0.07 -7.71 20.68
C ALA A 491 1.18 -8.11 19.88
N LEU A 492 1.79 -9.28 20.11
CA LEU A 492 2.89 -9.78 19.28
C LEU A 492 2.45 -9.97 17.82
N LEU A 493 1.27 -10.56 17.58
CA LEU A 493 0.72 -10.76 16.24
C LEU A 493 0.50 -9.43 15.51
N TYR A 494 -0.19 -8.48 16.15
CA TYR A 494 -0.49 -7.18 15.53
C TYR A 494 0.79 -6.34 15.34
N GLN A 495 1.71 -6.38 16.29
CA GLN A 495 2.99 -5.66 16.19
C GLN A 495 3.83 -6.17 15.02
N GLY A 496 3.94 -7.50 14.88
CA GLY A 496 4.58 -8.12 13.73
C GLY A 496 3.95 -7.67 12.42
N LEU A 497 2.62 -7.82 12.29
CA LEU A 497 1.86 -7.42 11.10
C LEU A 497 2.10 -5.96 10.71
N LEU A 498 2.00 -5.04 11.66
CA LEU A 498 2.17 -3.61 11.41
C LEU A 498 3.62 -3.25 11.05
N VAL A 499 4.62 -3.89 11.67
CA VAL A 499 6.03 -3.74 11.24
C VAL A 499 6.21 -4.23 9.80
N GLY A 500 5.61 -5.36 9.44
CA GLY A 500 5.62 -5.86 8.06
C GLY A 500 4.98 -4.90 7.06
N LEU A 501 3.80 -4.35 7.38
CA LEU A 501 3.11 -3.36 6.55
C LEU A 501 3.92 -2.07 6.38
N PHE A 502 4.59 -1.61 7.44
CA PHE A 502 5.51 -0.47 7.37
C PHE A 502 6.67 -0.75 6.42
N ILE A 503 7.31 -1.92 6.55
CA ILE A 503 8.41 -2.35 5.69
C ILE A 503 7.97 -2.44 4.22
N ASN A 504 6.81 -3.07 3.94
CA ASN A 504 6.28 -3.18 2.59
C ASN A 504 6.07 -1.80 1.95
N GLY A 505 5.37 -0.90 2.64
CA GLY A 505 5.06 0.44 2.12
C GLY A 505 6.31 1.25 1.80
N ILE A 506 7.27 1.32 2.72
CA ILE A 506 8.50 2.11 2.51
C ILE A 506 9.44 1.46 1.48
N ALA A 507 9.61 0.14 1.46
CA ALA A 507 10.51 -0.50 0.51
C ALA A 507 10.04 -0.33 -0.95
N ARG A 508 8.76 -0.64 -1.22
CA ARG A 508 8.15 -0.52 -2.56
C ARG A 508 7.95 0.94 -2.95
N TRP A 509 7.18 1.71 -2.18
CA TRP A 509 6.74 3.06 -2.56
C TRP A 509 7.65 4.15 -2.01
N GLY A 510 8.05 4.05 -0.74
CA GLY A 510 8.82 5.09 -0.04
C GLY A 510 7.95 5.88 0.93
N PHE A 511 8.42 7.06 1.31
CA PHE A 511 7.72 7.95 2.25
C PHE A 511 6.69 8.84 1.52
N ASP A 512 5.70 8.22 0.87
CA ASP A 512 4.63 8.94 0.17
C ASP A 512 3.81 9.83 1.12
N PRO A 513 3.57 11.11 0.76
CA PRO A 513 3.01 12.08 1.69
C PRO A 513 1.59 11.72 2.15
N VAL A 514 1.29 12.02 3.42
CA VAL A 514 -0.02 11.80 4.08
C VAL A 514 -1.13 12.64 3.45
N LEU A 515 -0.78 13.83 2.97
CA LEU A 515 -1.63 14.77 2.27
C LEU A 515 -1.15 14.88 0.82
N GLN A 516 -2.04 14.63 -0.12
CA GLN A 516 -1.79 14.71 -1.56
C GLN A 516 -2.78 15.67 -2.20
N THR A 517 -2.42 16.29 -3.32
CA THR A 517 -3.38 17.10 -4.08
C THR A 517 -4.43 16.18 -4.73
N PRO A 518 -5.70 16.62 -4.90
CA PRO A 518 -6.70 15.86 -5.63
C PRO A 518 -6.23 15.38 -7.02
N ALA A 519 -5.48 16.22 -7.73
CA ALA A 519 -4.90 15.88 -9.03
C ALA A 519 -3.88 14.71 -8.96
N ALA A 520 -3.04 14.68 -7.92
CA ALA A 520 -2.09 13.57 -7.71
C ALA A 520 -2.79 12.26 -7.30
N LEU A 521 -3.94 12.35 -6.61
CA LEU A 521 -4.77 11.20 -6.25
C LEU A 521 -5.54 10.62 -7.45
N GLN A 522 -6.00 11.51 -8.34
CA GLN A 522 -6.79 11.17 -9.51
C GLN A 522 -5.97 10.35 -10.52
N GLY A 523 -4.72 10.75 -10.77
CA GLY A 523 -3.82 10.05 -11.68
C GLY A 523 -4.38 10.00 -13.10
N ASP A 524 -4.73 8.80 -13.57
CA ASP A 524 -5.38 8.51 -14.85
C ASP A 524 -6.89 8.23 -14.73
N ALA A 525 -7.51 8.61 -13.60
CA ALA A 525 -8.96 8.59 -13.45
C ALA A 525 -9.63 9.84 -14.03
N ASN A 526 -10.91 9.69 -14.39
CA ASN A 526 -11.74 10.75 -14.94
C ASN A 526 -11.75 12.03 -14.11
N HIS A 527 -11.73 13.16 -14.81
CA HIS A 527 -11.72 14.51 -14.26
C HIS A 527 -13.12 15.05 -13.92
N ASN A 528 -14.18 14.42 -14.43
CA ASN A 528 -15.55 14.95 -14.44
C ASN A 528 -15.61 16.34 -15.09
N SER A 529 -14.84 16.55 -16.16
CA SER A 529 -14.89 17.77 -16.95
C SER A 529 -16.24 17.93 -17.65
N ALA A 530 -16.52 19.13 -18.15
CA ALA A 530 -17.56 19.28 -19.17
C ALA A 530 -17.28 18.36 -20.37
N LEU A 531 -18.32 18.03 -21.12
CA LEU A 531 -18.27 17.16 -22.29
C LEU A 531 -18.81 17.90 -23.52
N PRO A 532 -18.22 17.69 -24.70
CA PRO A 532 -18.76 18.21 -25.95
C PRO A 532 -20.21 17.76 -26.19
N HIS A 533 -21.07 18.71 -26.55
CA HIS A 533 -22.37 18.42 -27.14
C HIS A 533 -22.21 18.38 -28.67
N ILE A 534 -22.24 17.19 -29.24
CA ILE A 534 -22.08 16.96 -30.68
C ILE A 534 -23.46 16.83 -31.33
N SER A 535 -23.66 17.50 -32.46
CA SER A 535 -24.89 17.39 -33.25
C SER A 535 -25.07 15.99 -33.82
N TYR A 536 -26.29 15.66 -34.27
CA TYR A 536 -26.52 14.42 -35.02
C TYR A 536 -25.65 14.44 -36.30
N PRO A 537 -24.88 13.38 -36.59
CA PRO A 537 -23.94 13.39 -37.71
C PRO A 537 -24.62 13.26 -39.07
N GLU A 538 -24.03 13.88 -40.08
CA GLU A 538 -24.40 13.65 -41.48
C GLU A 538 -23.65 12.42 -42.00
N ILE A 539 -24.38 11.38 -42.42
CA ILE A 539 -23.81 10.13 -42.94
C ILE A 539 -24.12 10.03 -44.43
N VAL A 540 -23.07 9.91 -45.24
CA VAL A 540 -23.16 9.70 -46.68
C VAL A 540 -22.62 8.31 -47.00
N MET A 541 -23.51 7.44 -47.48
CA MET A 541 -23.15 6.10 -47.93
C MET A 541 -22.72 6.12 -49.40
N GLY A 542 -21.51 5.65 -49.68
CA GLY A 542 -20.97 5.51 -51.04
C GLY A 542 -20.59 4.07 -51.36
N SER A 543 -20.40 3.77 -52.65
CA SER A 543 -20.09 2.42 -53.12
C SER A 543 -18.69 1.94 -52.74
N ASN A 544 -17.73 2.86 -52.64
CA ASN A 544 -16.32 2.55 -52.38
C ASN A 544 -15.89 3.05 -50.99
N PHE A 545 -16.32 4.25 -50.64
CA PHE A 545 -16.11 4.86 -49.34
C PHE A 545 -17.42 5.48 -48.86
N SER A 546 -17.66 5.37 -47.57
CA SER A 546 -18.73 6.07 -46.87
C SER A 546 -18.11 7.06 -45.89
N SER A 547 -18.81 8.15 -45.62
CA SER A 547 -18.33 9.19 -44.71
C SER A 547 -19.35 9.53 -43.63
N ILE A 548 -18.82 9.95 -42.49
CA ILE A 548 -19.58 10.47 -41.36
C ILE A 548 -18.99 11.82 -40.96
N SER A 549 -19.83 12.84 -40.90
CA SER A 549 -19.47 14.22 -40.60
C SER A 549 -20.10 14.65 -39.28
N PHE A 550 -19.26 15.13 -38.35
CA PHE A 550 -19.67 15.67 -37.06
C PHE A 550 -19.46 17.17 -37.02
N SER A 551 -20.38 17.91 -36.41
CA SER A 551 -20.28 19.34 -36.14
C SER A 551 -20.64 19.65 -34.70
N TRP A 552 -20.08 20.74 -34.18
CA TRP A 552 -20.26 21.18 -32.79
C TRP A 552 -20.29 22.69 -32.66
N LEU A 553 -20.86 23.16 -31.54
CA LEU A 553 -20.73 24.55 -31.13
C LEU A 553 -19.32 24.81 -30.55
N PRO A 554 -18.82 26.05 -30.57
CA PRO A 554 -17.54 26.39 -29.95
C PRO A 554 -17.50 25.95 -28.47
N PRO A 555 -16.39 25.33 -28.02
CA PRO A 555 -16.09 25.12 -26.60
C PRO A 555 -16.33 26.39 -25.77
N THR A 556 -16.85 26.18 -24.55
CA THR A 556 -16.94 27.24 -23.54
C THR A 556 -15.64 27.34 -22.76
N GLU A 557 -15.28 28.54 -22.31
CA GLU A 557 -14.22 28.76 -21.32
C GLU A 557 -14.30 27.75 -20.16
N PRO A 558 -13.18 27.13 -19.72
CA PRO A 558 -11.79 27.43 -20.08
C PRO A 558 -11.21 26.47 -21.14
N PHE A 559 -12.05 25.91 -22.02
CA PHE A 559 -11.64 24.97 -23.07
C PHE A 559 -11.41 25.68 -24.39
N ASP A 560 -10.33 25.33 -25.09
CA ASP A 560 -9.88 25.99 -26.33
C ASP A 560 -9.99 25.08 -27.57
N GLY A 561 -10.37 23.82 -27.42
CA GLY A 561 -10.51 22.90 -28.55
C GLY A 561 -11.29 21.62 -28.27
N ILE A 562 -11.35 20.74 -29.27
CA ILE A 562 -11.96 19.40 -29.20
C ILE A 562 -11.00 18.36 -29.78
N SER A 563 -10.89 17.22 -29.10
CA SER A 563 -10.24 16.01 -29.58
C SER A 563 -11.28 14.92 -29.88
N VAL A 564 -11.06 14.17 -30.96
CA VAL A 564 -11.91 13.04 -31.37
C VAL A 564 -11.11 11.75 -31.37
N LEU A 565 -11.63 10.73 -30.68
CA LEU A 565 -11.17 9.36 -30.79
C LEU A 565 -12.05 8.60 -31.77
N VAL A 566 -11.42 7.84 -32.66
CA VAL A 566 -12.06 6.78 -33.47
C VAL A 566 -11.40 5.46 -33.10
N ASN A 567 -12.20 4.48 -32.68
CA ASN A 567 -11.74 3.15 -32.28
C ASN A 567 -10.67 3.18 -31.16
N ASP A 568 -10.89 4.03 -30.16
CA ASP A 568 -9.97 4.30 -29.04
C ASP A 568 -8.61 4.93 -29.43
N VAL A 569 -8.47 5.44 -30.66
CA VAL A 569 -7.29 6.16 -31.17
C VAL A 569 -7.62 7.63 -31.41
N GLU A 570 -6.78 8.56 -30.94
CA GLU A 570 -6.93 9.99 -31.24
C GLU A 570 -6.67 10.27 -32.72
N ARG A 571 -7.69 10.74 -33.45
CA ARG A 571 -7.63 10.99 -34.90
C ARG A 571 -7.70 12.47 -35.28
N PHE A 572 -8.20 13.32 -34.40
CA PHE A 572 -8.39 14.74 -34.66
C PHE A 572 -8.18 15.58 -33.41
N ARG A 573 -7.66 16.79 -33.60
CA ARG A 573 -7.64 17.91 -32.66
C ARG A 573 -7.97 19.16 -33.47
N GLY A 574 -8.87 20.00 -32.96
CA GLY A 574 -9.18 21.31 -33.54
C GLY A 574 -9.32 22.35 -32.44
N TYR A 575 -8.72 23.53 -32.64
CA TYR A 575 -8.69 24.62 -31.67
C TYR A 575 -9.47 25.84 -32.18
N VAL A 576 -10.05 26.63 -31.27
CA VAL A 576 -10.94 27.74 -31.62
C VAL A 576 -10.16 29.00 -32.02
N ASP A 577 -8.93 29.14 -31.53
CA ASP A 577 -8.05 30.31 -31.73
C ASP A 577 -7.37 30.34 -33.11
N GLU A 578 -7.11 29.17 -33.72
CA GLU A 578 -6.63 29.08 -35.11
C GLU A 578 -7.67 29.61 -36.13
N GLY A 579 -8.96 29.53 -35.79
CA GLY A 579 -10.04 30.18 -36.53
C GLY A 579 -10.40 29.56 -37.87
N PHE A 580 -9.87 28.37 -38.21
CA PHE A 580 -10.18 27.71 -39.47
C PHE A 580 -11.59 27.07 -39.45
N ALA A 581 -12.15 26.86 -40.64
CA ALA A 581 -13.43 26.15 -40.77
C ALA A 581 -13.32 24.68 -40.34
N SER A 582 -12.13 24.06 -40.47
CA SER A 582 -11.79 22.71 -40.04
C SER A 582 -12.00 22.46 -38.55
N ASP A 583 -11.93 23.50 -37.71
CA ASP A 583 -11.84 23.32 -36.27
C ASP A 583 -13.23 23.13 -35.61
N LYS A 584 -14.27 23.23 -36.44
CA LYS A 584 -15.70 23.16 -36.08
C LYS A 584 -16.40 21.92 -36.62
N HIS A 585 -15.71 21.11 -37.43
CA HIS A 585 -16.25 19.88 -38.00
C HIS A 585 -15.18 18.81 -38.19
N PHE A 586 -15.57 17.55 -38.06
CA PHE A 586 -14.69 16.41 -38.32
C PHE A 586 -15.38 15.42 -39.25
N VAL A 587 -14.74 15.13 -40.38
CA VAL A 587 -15.20 14.12 -41.34
C VAL A 587 -14.29 12.90 -41.25
N TRP A 588 -14.90 11.74 -41.04
CA TRP A 588 -14.23 10.45 -41.09
C TRP A 588 -14.71 9.64 -42.30
N TYR A 589 -13.80 8.88 -42.90
CA TYR A 589 -14.05 8.05 -44.08
C TYR A 589 -13.75 6.60 -43.74
N LYS A 590 -14.68 5.70 -44.11
CA LYS A 590 -14.52 4.25 -43.98
C LYS A 590 -14.69 3.60 -45.34
N ASP A 591 -13.86 2.60 -45.63
CA ASP A 591 -14.04 1.72 -46.79
C ASP A 591 -15.38 0.97 -46.66
N SER A 592 -16.22 1.03 -47.69
CA SER A 592 -17.55 0.44 -47.67
C SER A 592 -17.53 -1.10 -47.61
N SER A 593 -16.39 -1.74 -47.92
CA SER A 593 -16.19 -3.19 -47.76
C SER A 593 -15.96 -3.63 -46.30
N LEU A 594 -15.56 -2.70 -45.41
CA LEU A 594 -15.33 -3.00 -44.00
C LEU A 594 -16.65 -3.00 -43.21
N LEU A 595 -17.26 -4.18 -43.11
CA LEU A 595 -18.50 -4.45 -42.36
C LEU A 595 -18.33 -4.44 -40.83
N GLN A 596 -17.49 -3.53 -40.31
CA GLN A 596 -17.23 -3.35 -38.87
C GLN A 596 -17.85 -2.05 -38.36
N PRO A 597 -18.34 -2.02 -37.10
CA PRO A 597 -18.77 -0.78 -36.46
C PRO A 597 -17.56 0.09 -36.12
N GLU A 598 -17.73 1.40 -36.10
CA GLU A 598 -16.72 2.35 -35.63
C GLU A 598 -17.21 3.13 -34.41
N TYR A 599 -16.29 3.34 -33.46
CA TYR A 599 -16.57 3.90 -32.15
C TYR A 599 -16.01 5.31 -32.02
N PHE A 600 -16.88 6.31 -31.90
CA PHE A 600 -16.51 7.72 -31.82
C PHE A 600 -16.67 8.27 -30.41
N ARG A 601 -15.68 9.02 -29.92
CA ARG A 601 -15.70 9.69 -28.61
C ARG A 601 -15.11 11.09 -28.74
N PHE A 602 -15.64 12.05 -28.00
CA PHE A 602 -15.29 13.47 -28.11
C PHE A 602 -14.93 14.01 -26.73
N GLY A 603 -13.82 14.74 -26.61
CA GLY A 603 -13.38 15.36 -25.37
C GLY A 603 -12.96 16.80 -25.61
N TYR A 604 -13.19 17.70 -24.65
CA TYR A 604 -12.65 19.05 -24.73
C TYR A 604 -11.14 19.06 -24.51
N MET A 605 -10.48 20.07 -25.07
CA MET A 605 -9.06 20.35 -24.89
C MET A 605 -8.84 21.62 -24.07
N GLN A 606 -7.69 21.67 -23.41
CA GLN A 606 -7.11 22.88 -22.84
C GLN A 606 -5.60 22.84 -23.11
N GLY A 607 -5.14 23.69 -24.01
CA GLY A 607 -3.85 23.58 -24.66
C GLY A 607 -3.64 22.17 -25.23
N SER A 608 -2.44 21.62 -25.07
CA SER A 608 -2.08 20.29 -25.59
C SER A 608 -2.77 19.09 -24.90
N ARG A 609 -3.60 19.31 -23.87
CA ARG A 609 -4.20 18.26 -23.04
C ARG A 609 -5.69 18.08 -23.34
N SER A 610 -6.08 16.84 -23.66
CA SER A 610 -7.49 16.43 -23.66
C SER A 610 -8.00 16.09 -22.26
N TRP A 611 -9.25 16.43 -21.99
CA TRP A 611 -9.98 16.09 -20.77
C TRP A 611 -10.83 14.81 -20.94
N ASP A 612 -11.93 14.65 -20.19
CA ASP A 612 -12.75 13.46 -20.29
C ASP A 612 -13.46 13.39 -21.65
N TYR A 613 -13.48 12.19 -22.22
CA TYR A 613 -14.19 11.90 -23.47
C TYR A 613 -15.62 11.45 -23.18
N THR A 614 -16.57 11.73 -24.07
CA THR A 614 -17.92 11.14 -24.07
C THR A 614 -17.91 9.61 -24.15
N LYS A 615 -19.02 8.95 -23.79
CA LYS A 615 -19.20 7.53 -24.12
C LYS A 615 -19.23 7.33 -25.64
N ALA A 616 -18.85 6.13 -26.10
CA ALA A 616 -18.85 5.82 -27.51
C ALA A 616 -20.24 6.01 -28.13
N GLY A 617 -20.29 6.80 -29.19
CA GLY A 617 -21.30 6.70 -30.23
C GLY A 617 -20.84 5.64 -31.23
N ILE A 618 -21.79 4.98 -31.89
CA ILE A 618 -21.51 3.82 -32.74
C ILE A 618 -22.03 4.10 -34.13
N TRP A 619 -21.14 4.12 -35.12
CA TRP A 619 -21.51 4.06 -36.52
C TRP A 619 -21.48 2.59 -36.96
N HIS A 620 -22.65 2.02 -37.21
CA HIS A 620 -22.79 0.59 -37.51
C HIS A 620 -22.43 0.27 -38.96
N ALA A 621 -22.22 -1.02 -39.24
CA ALA A 621 -21.93 -1.50 -40.59
C ALA A 621 -23.08 -1.25 -41.59
N ASP A 622 -24.33 -1.19 -41.11
CA ASP A 622 -25.52 -0.85 -41.91
C ASP A 622 -25.70 0.67 -42.14
N GLY A 623 -24.85 1.51 -41.55
CA GLY A 623 -24.91 2.96 -41.62
C GLY A 623 -25.74 3.65 -40.56
N THR A 624 -26.38 2.91 -39.67
CA THR A 624 -27.13 3.53 -38.57
C THR A 624 -26.17 4.15 -37.55
N TRP A 625 -26.60 5.28 -36.96
CA TRP A 625 -25.90 5.94 -35.85
C TRP A 625 -26.60 5.66 -34.53
N THR A 626 -25.84 5.14 -33.56
CA THR A 626 -26.26 5.10 -32.15
C THR A 626 -25.61 6.24 -31.39
N GLU A 627 -26.44 7.13 -30.85
CA GLU A 627 -26.01 8.29 -30.09
C GLU A 627 -25.24 7.92 -28.81
N MET A 628 -24.31 8.80 -28.43
CA MET A 628 -23.50 8.68 -27.22
C MET A 628 -24.37 8.69 -25.95
N LYS A 629 -24.18 7.71 -25.08
CA LYS A 629 -24.84 7.68 -23.77
C LYS A 629 -24.31 8.81 -22.88
N LYS A 630 -25.19 9.45 -22.09
CA LYS A 630 -24.83 10.55 -21.17
C LYS A 630 -23.68 10.19 -20.20
N GLY A 631 -22.89 11.21 -19.86
CA GLY A 631 -21.72 11.13 -18.99
C GLY A 631 -20.44 10.73 -19.72
N PRO A 632 -19.27 10.86 -19.07
CA PRO A 632 -18.00 10.57 -19.71
C PRO A 632 -17.86 9.06 -19.95
N SER A 633 -16.86 8.71 -20.76
CA SER A 633 -16.10 7.46 -20.74
C SER A 633 -15.72 7.17 -19.30
N LYS A 634 -16.62 6.52 -18.56
CA LYS A 634 -16.49 6.09 -17.17
C LYS A 634 -16.47 7.20 -16.11
N VAL A 635 -17.66 7.58 -15.69
CA VAL A 635 -18.33 6.83 -14.62
C VAL A 635 -19.82 7.08 -14.73
N LYS A 636 -20.64 6.03 -14.62
CA LYS A 636 -22.07 6.20 -14.39
C LYS A 636 -22.26 6.57 -12.92
N SER A 637 -22.26 7.87 -12.60
CA SER A 637 -22.87 8.31 -11.35
C SER A 637 -24.34 7.91 -11.40
N ARG A 638 -24.86 7.38 -10.29
CA ARG A 638 -26.30 7.24 -10.14
C ARG A 638 -26.82 8.64 -9.82
N SER A 639 -27.86 9.09 -10.52
CA SER A 639 -28.61 10.25 -10.03
C SER A 639 -29.06 9.93 -8.61
N LEU A 640 -28.74 10.82 -7.68
CA LEU A 640 -29.65 11.07 -6.57
C LEU A 640 -30.70 11.98 -7.17
N ASP A 641 -31.95 11.55 -7.12
CA ASP A 641 -33.05 12.30 -7.72
C ASP A 641 -33.28 13.59 -6.93
N GLY A 642 -33.35 14.72 -7.65
CA GLY A 642 -33.96 15.96 -7.19
C GLY A 642 -33.21 16.77 -6.13
N GLU A 643 -32.32 17.66 -6.58
CA GLU A 643 -32.40 19.06 -6.15
C GLU A 643 -32.29 19.98 -7.38
N VAL A 644 -33.29 20.86 -7.53
CA VAL A 644 -33.30 21.92 -8.55
C VAL A 644 -32.58 23.12 -7.94
N PHE A 645 -31.38 23.43 -8.43
CA PHE A 645 -30.76 24.73 -8.14
C PHE A 645 -31.45 25.82 -8.97
N THR A 646 -32.45 26.47 -8.38
CA THR A 646 -33.00 27.72 -8.89
C THR A 646 -32.08 28.90 -8.55
N ARG A 647 -31.43 29.44 -9.58
CA ARG A 647 -30.71 30.73 -9.65
C ARG A 647 -29.44 30.88 -8.80
#